data_AF-A0A0U1M0Z3-F1
#
_entry.id   AF-A0A0U1M0Z3-F1
#
_cell.length_a   1.000
_cell.length_b   1.000
_cell.length_c   1.000
_cell.angle_alpha   90.00
_cell.angle_beta   90.00
_cell.angle_gamma   90.00
#
_symmetry.space_group_name_H-M   'P 1'
#
loop_
_entity.id
_entity.type
_entity.pdbx_description
1 polymer ?
#
loop_
_entity_poly.entity_id
_entity_poly.type
_entity_poly.pdbx_seq_one_letter_code
_entity_poly.pdbx_strand_id
1 'polypeptide(L)'
;MRGLRNDRRPRGKYARLICQRCRSRKIKCVLPNPEFLELTGKPQFPGQACDRCRNFNLECIVERTMLGRPAANRDRLSASNSAPGAAGGDAEPLDIQEYMWSGDAEEPLQIKKPPGPAAKSRHPSKQDVFESIIDPACFLSLVLANNPVFGSSIVHATIPWPGFLPDLIDDDLCDSLDTCLAWHRFFLPQTPTLVSVRHRLLSDDSASHSLATKLLFALLCSMALETPDCAPEKYVQLIPSVQLAVSSYGQDFIFSPPCHRDSVVVSLLLSDYRPTAIVSSQSVAHKAVKSDLYVNIAYRIAERLEMLSEKPRLDINMAASMSSVQMEAELIESLQTLQLYSYDALASGYIATPVTGMLQLLNRMRPYIDLYEHVLKTRPCSPRLIYHIQYAISNYTMTEVMARIKQNWDNWDNLAAVMEAGKNRCMQHIESCNRCLATAMNHHLNQDELNAASALLEFRFLWVAMKITGAGLLYAMVLQARARGSPAKNGPEISCQEGVQIGTQAIDNLISIQRGQIVDFASFLGRFAVKYPDEMKTVLDSFLNCGSRLKINGVVFHPPPRRIALEVVIICKNIVENMVVFVKSFNKLPPILSNRLEMLATCERQLDAMVAAPWTSTNSAFASGCIYAASSKLVHRLRDFMDNLKGRVARREEQQRLQQEQHEQQQQQLMHQNQLLMPEQQEDQTSNIFDLHSDSNGHDSGLDASSEAWDSWPHFGGFDMFETSDDNFDWSLAWDMFLDYDPMNMNASMNAPMDLMDPMNPIDPMNPHMN
;
A
#
# COMPACT_ATOMS: atom_id res chain seq x y z
N MET A 1 -25.63 45.88 8.14
CA MET A 1 -24.88 47.04 7.59
C MET A 1 -23.98 46.56 6.47
N ARG A 2 -23.84 47.32 5.38
CA ARG A 2 -23.11 46.93 4.15
C ARG A 2 -21.67 46.51 4.46
N GLY A 3 -21.40 45.21 4.40
CA GLY A 3 -20.08 44.64 4.56
C GLY A 3 -19.13 45.12 3.45
N LEU A 4 -17.97 45.60 3.86
CA LEU A 4 -16.87 45.94 2.99
C LEU A 4 -16.54 44.74 2.09
N ARG A 5 -16.83 44.91 0.80
CA ARG A 5 -16.21 44.15 -0.28
C ARG A 5 -14.70 44.11 -0.01
N ASN A 6 -14.08 42.95 -0.12
CA ASN A 6 -12.63 42.84 -0.28
C ASN A 6 -12.28 43.44 -1.65
N ASP A 7 -12.22 44.77 -1.72
CA ASP A 7 -11.63 45.49 -2.82
C ASP A 7 -10.21 44.93 -3.01
N ARG A 8 -9.95 44.44 -4.22
CA ARG A 8 -8.62 44.06 -4.67
C ARG A 8 -7.72 45.28 -4.45
N ARG A 9 -6.95 45.30 -3.35
CA ARG A 9 -6.04 46.40 -3.03
C ARG A 9 -5.15 46.70 -4.25
N PRO A 10 -4.99 47.98 -4.64
CA PRO A 10 -4.21 48.33 -5.82
C PRO A 10 -2.76 47.85 -5.65
N ARG A 11 -2.26 47.13 -6.66
CA ARG A 11 -0.91 46.50 -6.70
C ARG A 11 0.27 47.49 -6.75
N GLY A 12 0.06 48.78 -6.44
CA GLY A 12 1.06 49.83 -6.65
C GLY A 12 2.28 49.74 -5.73
N LYS A 13 2.07 49.50 -4.42
CA LYS A 13 3.18 49.41 -3.44
C LYS A 13 3.66 47.97 -3.17
N TYR A 14 2.81 46.97 -3.40
CA TYR A 14 3.14 45.54 -3.18
C TYR A 14 4.01 44.92 -4.28
N ALA A 15 4.06 45.48 -5.48
CA ALA A 15 4.79 44.89 -6.61
C ALA A 15 6.31 44.77 -6.39
N ARG A 16 6.86 45.47 -5.40
CA ARG A 16 8.30 45.49 -5.09
C ARG A 16 8.67 44.63 -3.88
N LEU A 17 7.71 44.02 -3.19
CA LEU A 17 7.95 43.23 -1.98
C LEU A 17 7.57 41.78 -2.21
N ILE A 18 8.45 40.85 -1.85
CA ILE A 18 8.17 39.43 -1.99
C ILE A 18 8.68 38.65 -0.79
N CYS A 19 7.85 37.70 -0.31
CA CYS A 19 8.32 36.69 0.62
C CYS A 19 9.16 35.64 -0.12
N GLN A 20 10.40 35.40 0.32
CA GLN A 20 11.31 34.44 -0.30
C GLN A 20 10.72 33.02 -0.41
N ARG A 21 10.09 32.51 0.66
CA ARG A 21 9.47 31.17 0.66
C ARG A 21 8.24 31.05 -0.26
N CYS A 22 7.52 32.15 -0.48
CA CYS A 22 6.43 32.17 -1.45
C CYS A 22 6.98 32.32 -2.87
N ARG A 23 8.04 33.12 -3.06
CA ARG A 23 8.75 33.29 -4.33
C ARG A 23 9.38 31.99 -4.84
N SER A 24 10.11 31.28 -3.98
CA SER A 24 10.80 30.03 -4.34
C SER A 24 9.82 28.97 -4.84
N ARG A 25 8.60 28.99 -4.30
CA ARG A 25 7.51 28.10 -4.71
C ARG A 25 6.62 28.68 -5.81
N LYS A 26 6.90 29.89 -6.30
CA LYS A 26 6.11 30.63 -7.30
C LYS A 26 4.63 30.84 -6.89
N ILE A 27 4.35 30.94 -5.59
CA ILE A 27 2.99 31.11 -5.04
C ILE A 27 2.73 32.59 -4.75
N LYS A 28 1.49 33.05 -4.98
CA LYS A 28 1.07 34.41 -4.64
C LYS A 28 1.11 34.62 -3.12
N CYS A 29 1.67 35.74 -2.71
CA CYS A 29 1.88 36.09 -1.32
C CYS A 29 1.01 37.31 -0.97
N VAL A 30 0.29 37.25 0.15
CA VAL A 30 -0.45 38.39 0.70
C VAL A 30 0.33 38.92 1.89
N LEU A 31 0.96 40.08 1.71
CA LEU A 31 1.75 40.74 2.75
C LEU A 31 0.89 41.75 3.53
N PRO A 32 1.15 41.92 4.84
CA PRO A 32 0.60 43.03 5.64
C PRO A 32 0.91 44.40 5.03
N ASN A 33 0.33 45.47 5.59
CA ASN A 33 0.57 46.83 5.08
C ASN A 33 2.09 47.12 5.06
N PRO A 34 2.68 47.56 3.92
CA PRO A 34 4.13 47.74 3.74
C PRO A 34 4.81 48.67 4.75
N GLU A 35 4.06 49.53 5.44
CA GLU A 35 4.57 50.41 6.50
C GLU A 35 5.02 49.65 7.75
N PHE A 36 4.54 48.41 7.95
CA PHE A 36 4.88 47.56 9.09
C PHE A 36 5.87 46.43 8.74
N LEU A 37 6.51 46.46 7.57
CA LEU A 37 7.42 45.39 7.14
C LEU A 37 8.88 45.80 7.34
N GLU A 38 9.65 44.98 8.05
CA GLU A 38 11.09 45.17 8.21
C GLU A 38 11.87 44.51 7.08
N LEU A 39 12.46 45.29 6.18
CA LEU A 39 13.13 44.76 4.97
C LEU A 39 14.61 44.41 5.22
N THR A 40 14.90 43.80 6.37
CA THR A 40 16.26 43.59 6.89
C THR A 40 16.88 42.23 6.53
N GLY A 41 16.23 41.44 5.65
CA GLY A 41 16.66 40.08 5.33
C GLY A 41 16.48 39.08 6.50
N LYS A 42 15.87 39.53 7.60
CA LYS A 42 15.52 38.70 8.76
C LYS A 42 14.07 38.21 8.65
N PRO A 43 13.72 37.09 9.32
CA PRO A 43 12.33 36.65 9.43
C PRO A 43 11.45 37.74 10.05
N GLN A 44 10.32 38.05 9.43
CA GLN A 44 9.31 38.94 10.00
C GLN A 44 8.72 38.33 11.27
N PHE A 45 8.34 39.18 12.23
CA PHE A 45 7.52 38.77 13.36
C PHE A 45 6.16 38.22 12.87
N PRO A 46 5.49 37.33 13.64
CA PRO A 46 4.24 36.67 13.21
C PRO A 46 3.13 37.62 12.73
N GLY A 47 3.01 38.81 13.32
CA GLY A 47 2.05 39.84 12.90
C GLY A 47 2.40 40.57 11.58
N GLN A 48 3.66 40.49 11.16
CA GLN A 48 4.23 41.13 9.97
C GLN A 48 4.57 40.11 8.87
N ALA A 49 4.46 38.81 9.16
CA ALA A 49 4.60 37.75 8.17
C ALA A 49 3.45 37.77 7.15
N CYS A 50 3.72 37.30 5.93
CA CYS A 50 2.66 37.10 4.94
C CYS A 50 1.63 36.08 5.44
N ASP A 51 0.38 36.21 5.01
CA ASP A 51 -0.72 35.36 5.48
C ASP A 51 -0.38 33.88 5.36
N ARG A 52 0.25 33.47 4.26
CA ARG A 52 0.70 32.09 4.06
C ARG A 52 1.77 31.68 5.07
N CYS A 53 2.88 32.41 5.20
CA CYS A 53 3.95 32.02 6.11
C CYS A 53 3.49 32.06 7.57
N ARG A 54 2.66 33.05 7.94
CA ARG A 54 1.95 33.09 9.22
C ARG A 54 1.10 31.83 9.39
N ASN A 55 0.32 31.46 8.38
CA ASN A 55 -0.55 30.29 8.40
C ASN A 55 0.19 28.94 8.29
N PHE A 56 1.49 28.90 8.02
CA PHE A 56 2.29 27.66 8.00
C PHE A 56 3.46 27.66 9.00
N ASN A 57 3.52 28.66 9.90
CA ASN A 57 4.63 28.90 10.84
C ASN A 57 6.01 28.84 10.16
N LEU A 58 6.06 29.42 8.96
CA LEU A 58 7.27 29.47 8.17
C LEU A 58 7.95 30.81 8.41
N GLU A 59 9.28 30.80 8.43
CA GLU A 59 10.06 32.03 8.41
C GLU A 59 9.67 32.86 7.18
N CYS A 60 9.12 34.04 7.43
CA CYS A 60 8.72 34.96 6.38
C CYS A 60 9.84 35.99 6.19
N ILE A 61 10.76 35.75 5.27
CA ILE A 61 11.76 36.76 4.91
C ILE A 61 11.20 37.56 3.73
N VAL A 62 10.97 38.86 3.94
CA VAL A 62 10.41 39.77 2.94
C VAL A 62 11.53 40.66 2.39
N GLU A 63 11.71 40.62 1.08
CA GLU A 63 12.76 41.38 0.40
C GLU A 63 12.19 42.33 -0.64
N ARG A 64 12.96 43.38 -0.93
CA ARG A 64 12.72 44.22 -2.11
C ARG A 64 13.19 43.49 -3.36
N THR A 65 12.29 43.31 -4.32
CA THR A 65 12.65 42.83 -5.65
C THR A 65 13.11 44.01 -6.52
N MET A 66 14.37 43.99 -6.95
CA MET A 66 14.95 44.99 -7.88
C MET A 66 14.48 44.84 -9.34
N LEU A 67 13.67 43.83 -9.66
CA LEU A 67 13.32 43.47 -11.03
C LEU A 67 11.81 43.54 -11.27
N GLY A 68 11.40 44.44 -12.16
CA GLY A 68 10.21 44.21 -12.98
C GLY A 68 10.36 42.86 -13.67
N ARG A 69 9.26 42.09 -13.76
CA ARG A 69 9.22 40.70 -14.26
C ARG A 69 10.28 40.43 -15.34
N PRO A 70 11.15 39.41 -15.19
CA PRO A 70 11.55 38.65 -16.36
C PRO A 70 10.25 38.10 -16.94
N ALA A 71 9.93 38.47 -18.17
CA ALA A 71 8.90 37.77 -18.93
C ALA A 71 9.27 36.29 -18.86
N ALA A 72 8.40 35.46 -18.29
CA ALA A 72 8.53 34.04 -18.47
C ALA A 72 8.48 33.85 -20.00
N ASN A 73 9.59 33.38 -20.58
CA ASN A 73 9.56 32.77 -21.90
C ASN A 73 8.55 31.63 -21.80
N ARG A 74 7.30 31.94 -22.14
CA ARG A 74 6.33 30.94 -22.52
C ARG A 74 6.80 30.50 -23.88
N ASP A 75 7.55 29.41 -23.90
CA ASP A 75 7.46 28.52 -25.05
C ASP A 75 5.97 28.22 -25.20
N ARG A 76 5.37 28.79 -26.24
CA ARG A 76 4.04 28.41 -26.71
C ARG A 76 4.19 26.99 -27.25
N LEU A 77 4.26 26.01 -26.38
CA LEU A 77 3.64 24.72 -26.68
C LEU A 77 2.15 25.00 -26.64
N SER A 78 1.61 25.16 -27.84
CA SER A 78 0.20 25.26 -28.15
C SER A 78 -0.58 24.28 -27.27
N ALA A 79 -1.22 24.78 -26.22
CA ALA A 79 -2.37 24.11 -25.66
C ALA A 79 -3.45 24.20 -26.74
N SER A 80 -3.47 23.21 -27.63
CA SER A 80 -4.63 22.98 -28.47
C SER A 80 -5.78 22.71 -27.51
N ASN A 81 -6.75 23.63 -27.50
CA ASN A 81 -8.11 23.32 -27.09
C ASN A 81 -8.65 22.27 -28.06
N SER A 82 -8.24 21.03 -27.87
CA SER A 82 -8.92 19.86 -28.39
C SER A 82 -9.78 19.37 -27.24
N ALA A 83 -11.03 19.83 -27.24
CA ALA A 83 -12.08 19.09 -26.55
C ALA A 83 -12.07 17.67 -27.13
N PRO A 84 -11.89 16.60 -26.33
CA PRO A 84 -12.26 15.28 -26.78
C PRO A 84 -13.79 15.27 -26.75
N GLY A 85 -14.40 15.29 -27.93
CA GLY A 85 -15.78 14.86 -28.07
C GLY A 85 -15.94 13.47 -27.44
N ALA A 86 -17.11 13.24 -26.87
CA ALA A 86 -17.54 11.94 -26.39
C ALA A 86 -17.26 10.86 -27.45
N ALA A 87 -16.22 10.06 -27.23
CA ALA A 87 -15.93 8.87 -27.97
C ALA A 87 -15.56 7.80 -26.94
N GLY A 88 -16.42 6.79 -26.83
CA GLY A 88 -16.20 5.60 -26.01
C GLY A 88 -15.07 4.75 -26.58
N GLY A 89 -13.84 5.23 -26.47
CA GLY A 89 -12.63 4.47 -26.71
C GLY A 89 -12.15 3.80 -25.43
N ASP A 90 -11.81 2.51 -25.51
CA ASP A 90 -11.19 1.78 -24.42
C ASP A 90 -10.00 2.56 -23.84
N ALA A 91 -10.07 2.82 -22.54
CA ALA A 91 -9.04 3.55 -21.81
C ALA A 91 -7.68 2.85 -21.98
N GLU A 92 -6.62 3.62 -22.26
CA GLU A 92 -5.27 3.08 -22.31
C GLU A 92 -4.97 2.25 -21.04
N PRO A 93 -4.37 1.06 -21.20
CA PRO A 93 -4.08 0.16 -20.10
C PRO A 93 -3.14 0.82 -19.08
N LEU A 94 -3.36 0.55 -17.79
CA LEU A 94 -2.42 0.93 -16.74
C LEU A 94 -1.15 0.09 -16.90
N ASP A 95 0.01 0.76 -16.96
CA ASP A 95 1.29 0.09 -17.00
C ASP A 95 1.75 -0.24 -15.58
N ILE A 96 1.58 -1.50 -15.20
CA ILE A 96 2.00 -2.03 -13.90
C ILE A 96 3.37 -2.70 -13.97
N GLN A 97 3.87 -3.01 -15.17
CA GLN A 97 4.97 -3.96 -15.35
C GLN A 97 6.30 -3.39 -14.85
N GLU A 98 6.53 -2.09 -15.06
CA GLU A 98 7.73 -1.38 -14.59
C GLU A 98 7.81 -1.24 -13.06
N TYR A 99 6.74 -1.59 -12.33
CA TYR A 99 6.63 -1.46 -10.87
C TYR A 99 6.47 -2.81 -10.15
N MET A 100 6.63 -3.93 -10.87
CA MET A 100 6.62 -5.29 -10.30
C MET A 100 8.04 -5.70 -9.87
N TRP A 101 8.14 -6.48 -8.78
CA TRP A 101 9.40 -6.88 -8.13
C TRP A 101 10.40 -7.62 -9.02
N SER A 102 9.92 -8.33 -10.04
CA SER A 102 10.70 -9.31 -10.81
C SER A 102 11.10 -8.81 -12.20
N GLY A 103 11.51 -7.53 -12.29
CA GLY A 103 11.71 -6.68 -13.49
C GLY A 103 12.33 -7.24 -14.78
N ASP A 104 12.73 -8.50 -14.87
CA ASP A 104 13.12 -9.16 -16.12
C ASP A 104 11.96 -9.99 -16.70
N ALA A 105 11.07 -9.34 -17.43
CA ALA A 105 10.41 -10.03 -18.51
C ALA A 105 11.39 -9.96 -19.70
N GLU A 106 12.26 -10.97 -19.86
CA GLU A 106 13.21 -11.05 -20.98
C GLU A 106 12.53 -11.02 -22.37
N GLU A 107 11.21 -11.15 -22.41
CA GLU A 107 10.39 -10.58 -23.47
C GLU A 107 9.49 -9.50 -22.88
N PRO A 108 9.64 -8.22 -23.26
CA PRO A 108 8.60 -7.25 -22.98
C PRO A 108 7.30 -7.83 -23.52
N LEU A 109 6.25 -7.83 -22.69
CA LEU A 109 4.91 -8.09 -23.18
C LEU A 109 4.69 -7.06 -24.29
N GLN A 110 4.77 -7.48 -25.56
CA GLN A 110 4.31 -6.66 -26.67
C GLN A 110 2.78 -6.60 -26.59
N ILE A 111 2.28 -5.91 -25.56
CA ILE A 111 0.98 -5.29 -25.61
C ILE A 111 1.12 -4.33 -26.78
N LYS A 112 0.47 -4.65 -27.90
CA LYS A 112 0.46 -3.82 -29.11
C LYS A 112 0.05 -2.41 -28.70
N LYS A 113 1.03 -1.53 -28.50
CA LYS A 113 0.79 -0.10 -28.31
C LYS A 113 0.23 0.39 -29.64
N PRO A 114 -1.01 0.91 -29.71
CA PRO A 114 -1.45 1.58 -30.93
C PRO A 114 -0.45 2.72 -31.24
N PRO A 115 -0.15 3.00 -32.52
CA PRO A 115 0.85 3.99 -32.91
C PRO A 115 0.33 5.39 -32.60
N GLY A 116 0.46 5.80 -31.34
CA GLY A 116 0.23 7.15 -30.84
C GLY A 116 1.55 7.90 -30.63
N PRO A 117 1.53 9.24 -30.65
CA PRO A 117 2.73 10.04 -30.47
C PRO A 117 3.39 9.70 -29.13
N ALA A 118 4.68 9.36 -29.18
CA ALA A 118 5.47 8.91 -28.04
C ALA A 118 5.41 9.91 -26.87
N ALA A 119 4.50 9.69 -25.93
CA ALA A 119 4.66 10.19 -24.58
C ALA A 119 5.94 9.54 -24.05
N LYS A 120 6.96 10.36 -23.75
CA LYS A 120 8.22 9.91 -23.15
C LYS A 120 7.87 9.20 -21.84
N SER A 121 7.73 7.87 -21.83
CA SER A 121 7.59 7.13 -20.58
C SER A 121 8.91 7.31 -19.85
N ARG A 122 8.83 7.98 -18.70
CA ARG A 122 9.99 8.15 -17.84
C ARG A 122 10.16 6.82 -17.12
N HIS A 123 11.18 6.06 -17.47
CA HIS A 123 11.50 4.84 -16.72
C HIS A 123 11.61 5.16 -15.22
N PRO A 124 11.03 4.32 -14.35
CA PRO A 124 11.02 4.57 -12.92
C PRO A 124 12.44 4.54 -12.36
N SER A 125 12.74 5.46 -11.44
CA SER A 125 14.00 5.40 -10.71
C SER A 125 13.98 4.22 -9.72
N LYS A 126 15.15 3.77 -9.27
CA LYS A 126 15.25 2.74 -8.21
C LYS A 126 14.48 3.15 -6.95
N GLN A 127 14.45 4.45 -6.64
CA GLN A 127 13.68 4.98 -5.51
C GLN A 127 12.18 4.83 -5.74
N ASP A 128 11.68 5.11 -6.95
CA ASP A 128 10.26 4.94 -7.29
C ASP A 128 9.86 3.47 -7.17
N VAL A 129 10.69 2.54 -7.67
CA VAL A 129 10.46 1.10 -7.53
C VAL A 129 10.43 0.70 -6.05
N PHE A 130 11.42 1.14 -5.26
CA PHE A 130 11.46 0.86 -3.83
C PHE A 130 10.23 1.37 -3.08
N GLU A 131 9.83 2.63 -3.30
CA GLU A 131 8.63 3.22 -2.69
C GLU A 131 7.36 2.46 -3.08
N SER A 132 7.26 1.99 -4.33
CA SER A 132 6.11 1.19 -4.80
C SER A 132 6.00 -0.18 -4.13
N ILE A 133 7.10 -0.72 -3.61
CA ILE A 133 7.12 -2.00 -2.90
C ILE A 133 6.61 -1.83 -1.46
N ILE A 134 7.03 -0.74 -0.81
CA ILE A 134 6.83 -0.57 0.63
C ILE A 134 5.58 0.25 1.00
N ASP A 135 5.05 1.07 0.09
CA ASP A 135 3.88 1.91 0.34
C ASP A 135 2.80 1.78 -0.77
N PRO A 136 1.58 1.31 -0.44
CA PRO A 136 0.47 1.21 -1.38
C PRO A 136 0.09 2.52 -2.07
N ALA A 137 0.18 3.65 -1.36
CA ALA A 137 -0.18 4.95 -1.92
C ALA A 137 0.87 5.42 -2.94
N CYS A 138 2.15 5.15 -2.69
CA CYS A 138 3.22 5.34 -3.67
C CYS A 138 3.04 4.47 -4.91
N PHE A 139 2.75 3.17 -4.76
CA PHE A 139 2.49 2.28 -5.90
C PHE A 139 1.37 2.83 -6.79
N LEU A 140 0.22 3.15 -6.21
CA LEU A 140 -0.91 3.69 -6.96
C LEU A 140 -0.57 5.03 -7.63
N SER A 141 0.07 5.95 -6.89
CA SER A 141 0.47 7.25 -7.43
C SER A 141 1.43 7.13 -8.61
N LEU A 142 2.33 6.14 -8.61
CA LEU A 142 3.32 5.94 -9.66
C LEU A 142 2.70 5.35 -10.92
N VAL A 143 1.90 4.28 -10.76
CA VAL A 143 1.19 3.66 -11.90
C VAL A 143 0.24 4.64 -12.58
N LEU A 144 -0.42 5.51 -11.81
CA LEU A 144 -1.33 6.54 -12.35
C LEU A 144 -0.61 7.74 -12.98
N ALA A 145 0.69 7.94 -12.73
CA ALA A 145 1.41 9.15 -13.14
C ALA A 145 1.43 9.36 -14.66
N ASN A 146 1.47 8.27 -15.41
CA ASN A 146 1.54 8.27 -16.87
C ASN A 146 0.19 8.03 -17.55
N ASN A 147 -0.90 7.84 -16.79
CA ASN A 147 -2.20 7.57 -17.39
C ASN A 147 -2.91 8.87 -17.81
N PRO A 148 -3.26 9.07 -19.10
CA PRO A 148 -3.85 10.31 -19.59
C PRO A 148 -5.35 10.45 -19.28
N VAL A 149 -5.99 9.43 -18.71
CA VAL A 149 -7.43 9.45 -18.40
C VAL A 149 -7.67 9.74 -16.92
N PHE A 150 -6.82 9.24 -16.02
CA PHE A 150 -7.00 9.44 -14.59
C PHE A 150 -7.03 10.94 -14.23
N GLY A 151 -8.10 11.36 -13.55
CA GLY A 151 -8.28 12.74 -13.13
C GLY A 151 -8.54 13.76 -14.26
N SER A 152 -8.74 13.31 -15.51
CA SER A 152 -9.00 14.17 -16.66
C SER A 152 -10.35 14.92 -16.58
N SER A 153 -11.32 14.36 -15.86
CA SER A 153 -12.65 14.94 -15.68
C SER A 153 -12.86 15.55 -14.30
N ILE A 154 -11.78 15.80 -13.54
CA ILE A 154 -11.86 16.51 -12.26
C ILE A 154 -12.37 17.93 -12.54
N VAL A 155 -13.41 18.33 -11.82
CA VAL A 155 -13.99 19.67 -11.94
C VAL A 155 -13.01 20.70 -11.39
N HIS A 156 -12.61 21.66 -12.22
CA HIS A 156 -11.72 22.75 -11.84
C HIS A 156 -12.48 24.08 -11.87
N ALA A 157 -12.69 24.68 -10.69
CA ALA A 157 -13.27 26.01 -10.60
C ALA A 157 -12.31 27.07 -11.15
N THR A 158 -12.66 27.69 -12.29
CA THR A 158 -11.91 28.83 -12.85
C THR A 158 -12.33 30.17 -12.26
N ILE A 159 -13.50 30.21 -11.62
CA ILE A 159 -14.12 31.37 -11.00
C ILE A 159 -14.61 30.94 -9.61
N PRO A 160 -14.55 31.82 -8.59
CA PRO A 160 -15.14 31.53 -7.28
C PRO A 160 -16.61 31.13 -7.43
N TRP A 161 -17.04 30.12 -6.66
CA TRP A 161 -18.43 29.68 -6.61
C TRP A 161 -19.33 30.86 -6.22
N PRO A 162 -20.31 31.24 -7.06
CA PRO A 162 -21.08 32.46 -6.87
C PRO A 162 -22.29 32.28 -5.94
N GLY A 163 -22.73 31.04 -5.71
CA GLY A 163 -23.92 30.73 -4.91
C GLY A 163 -23.62 30.47 -3.43
N PHE A 164 -24.65 30.47 -2.59
CA PHE A 164 -24.56 29.98 -1.23
C PHE A 164 -25.18 28.59 -1.18
N LEU A 165 -24.35 27.56 -0.98
CA LEU A 165 -24.78 26.16 -1.10
C LEU A 165 -25.96 25.77 -0.17
N PRO A 166 -26.06 26.30 1.07
CA PRO A 166 -27.23 26.10 1.93
C PRO A 166 -28.57 26.62 1.37
N ASP A 167 -28.56 27.48 0.34
CA ASP A 167 -29.78 27.92 -0.35
C ASP A 167 -30.26 26.88 -1.37
N LEU A 168 -29.36 26.01 -1.84
CA LEU A 168 -29.65 24.94 -2.80
C LEU A 168 -29.98 23.61 -2.12
N ILE A 169 -29.64 23.47 -0.84
CA ILE A 169 -29.80 22.25 -0.05
C ILE A 169 -30.56 22.64 1.23
N ASP A 170 -31.85 22.34 1.26
CA ASP A 170 -32.72 22.55 2.42
C ASP A 170 -32.48 21.50 3.52
N ASP A 171 -33.19 21.65 4.65
CA ASP A 171 -33.03 20.75 5.80
C ASP A 171 -33.48 19.32 5.49
N ASP A 172 -34.58 19.15 4.73
CA ASP A 172 -35.09 17.84 4.32
C ASP A 172 -34.08 17.09 3.42
N LEU A 173 -33.45 17.80 2.48
CA LEU A 173 -32.39 17.24 1.66
C LEU A 173 -31.12 16.97 2.48
N CYS A 174 -30.78 17.84 3.42
CA CYS A 174 -29.68 17.57 4.35
C CYS A 174 -29.90 16.27 5.11
N ASP A 175 -31.07 16.04 5.69
CA ASP A 175 -31.40 14.80 6.40
C ASP A 175 -31.33 13.58 5.47
N SER A 176 -31.87 13.69 4.26
CA SER A 176 -31.83 12.61 3.27
C SER A 176 -30.40 12.26 2.82
N LEU A 177 -29.52 13.25 2.68
CA LEU A 177 -28.11 13.02 2.36
C LEU A 177 -27.33 12.50 3.58
N ASP A 178 -27.74 12.91 4.78
CA ASP A 178 -27.06 12.56 6.03
C ASP A 178 -27.09 11.05 6.31
N THR A 179 -28.19 10.39 5.93
CA THR A 179 -28.35 8.93 6.06
C THR A 179 -27.29 8.16 5.26
N CYS A 180 -26.90 8.68 4.09
CA CYS A 180 -25.88 8.08 3.22
C CYS A 180 -24.45 8.18 3.82
N LEU A 181 -24.25 9.03 4.83
CA LEU A 181 -22.94 9.28 5.45
C LEU A 181 -22.65 8.37 6.66
N ALA A 182 -23.45 7.32 6.88
CA ALA A 182 -23.29 6.39 8.00
C ALA A 182 -21.85 5.85 8.14
N TRP A 183 -21.25 5.34 7.05
CA TRP A 183 -19.88 4.84 7.06
C TRP A 183 -18.83 5.94 7.28
N HIS A 184 -19.04 7.13 6.68
CA HIS A 184 -18.15 8.27 6.87
C HIS A 184 -18.05 8.66 8.35
N ARG A 185 -19.19 8.67 9.06
CA ARG A 185 -19.21 8.90 10.51
C ARG A 185 -18.66 7.72 11.29
N PHE A 186 -18.95 6.48 10.90
CA PHE A 186 -18.39 5.31 11.57
C PHE A 186 -16.85 5.38 11.59
N PHE A 187 -16.21 5.64 10.45
CA PHE A 187 -14.75 5.71 10.32
C PHE A 187 -14.10 7.02 10.80
N LEU A 188 -14.82 8.14 10.74
CA LEU A 188 -14.35 9.44 11.22
C LEU A 188 -15.39 10.04 12.19
N PRO A 189 -15.33 9.68 13.48
CA PRO A 189 -16.42 9.97 14.40
C PRO A 189 -16.64 11.43 14.72
N GLN A 190 -15.64 12.26 14.44
CA GLN A 190 -15.68 13.72 14.55
C GLN A 190 -16.46 14.40 13.42
N THR A 191 -16.97 13.64 12.45
CA THR A 191 -17.72 14.18 11.32
C THR A 191 -19.11 14.63 11.77
N PRO A 192 -19.45 15.93 11.70
CA PRO A 192 -20.76 16.44 12.13
C PRO A 192 -21.89 16.01 11.18
N THR A 193 -23.14 16.19 11.61
CA THR A 193 -24.33 16.03 10.74
C THR A 193 -24.43 17.18 9.75
N LEU A 194 -24.97 16.93 8.55
CA LEU A 194 -25.20 17.95 7.53
C LEU A 194 -26.10 19.07 8.05
N VAL A 195 -27.16 18.71 8.78
CA VAL A 195 -28.06 19.68 9.46
C VAL A 195 -27.29 20.57 10.44
N SER A 196 -26.41 19.99 11.27
CA SER A 196 -25.60 20.76 12.22
C SER A 196 -24.67 21.74 11.50
N VAL A 197 -24.02 21.31 10.41
CA VAL A 197 -23.15 22.19 9.62
C VAL A 197 -23.97 23.27 8.91
N ARG A 198 -25.13 22.94 8.36
CA ARG A 198 -26.04 23.90 7.71
C ARG A 198 -26.50 24.98 8.69
N HIS A 199 -26.93 24.59 9.89
CA HIS A 199 -27.32 25.54 10.93
C HIS A 199 -26.17 26.49 11.30
N ARG A 200 -24.93 25.98 11.45
CA ARG A 200 -23.74 26.82 11.68
C ARG A 200 -23.49 27.78 10.51
N LEU A 201 -23.73 27.35 9.27
CA LEU A 201 -23.56 28.21 8.10
C LEU A 201 -24.65 29.28 7.99
N LEU A 202 -25.83 29.08 8.59
CA LEU A 202 -26.93 30.05 8.59
C LEU A 202 -26.93 30.99 9.79
N SER A 203 -26.20 30.66 10.86
CA SER A 203 -26.11 31.53 12.04
C SER A 203 -25.22 32.75 11.77
N ASP A 204 -25.62 33.92 12.28
CA ASP A 204 -24.93 35.22 12.13
C ASP A 204 -23.52 35.30 12.76
N ASP A 205 -23.00 34.21 13.32
CA ASP A 205 -21.68 34.16 13.93
C ASP A 205 -20.57 34.09 12.87
N SER A 206 -19.74 35.13 12.84
CA SER A 206 -18.60 35.25 11.92
C SER A 206 -17.59 34.09 12.03
N ALA A 207 -17.48 33.42 13.18
CA ALA A 207 -16.63 32.23 13.33
C ALA A 207 -17.24 30.98 12.66
N SER A 208 -18.58 30.92 12.58
CA SER A 208 -19.35 29.81 12.02
C SER A 208 -19.43 29.85 10.48
N HIS A 209 -19.17 31.01 9.85
CA HIS A 209 -19.04 31.17 8.39
C HIS A 209 -17.63 30.92 7.83
N SER A 210 -16.82 30.09 8.48
CA SER A 210 -15.45 29.83 8.04
C SER A 210 -15.41 29.15 6.66
N LEU A 211 -14.35 29.41 5.88
CA LEU A 211 -14.10 28.69 4.61
C LEU A 211 -14.06 27.17 4.82
N ALA A 212 -13.54 26.72 5.97
CA ALA A 212 -13.47 25.31 6.33
C ALA A 212 -14.86 24.70 6.53
N THR A 213 -15.78 25.43 7.17
CA THR A 213 -17.17 24.99 7.38
C THR A 213 -17.93 24.90 6.04
N LYS A 214 -17.72 25.86 5.14
CA LYS A 214 -18.29 25.84 3.77
C LYS A 214 -17.79 24.65 2.96
N LEU A 215 -16.48 24.40 3.00
CA LEU A 215 -15.86 23.26 2.32
C LEU A 215 -16.32 21.93 2.95
N LEU A 216 -16.42 21.85 4.29
CA LEU A 216 -16.92 20.67 4.99
C LEU A 216 -18.33 20.32 4.54
N PHE A 217 -19.24 21.32 4.50
CA PHE A 217 -20.61 21.12 4.03
C PHE A 217 -20.65 20.60 2.59
N ALA A 218 -19.93 21.25 1.67
CA ALA A 218 -19.87 20.86 0.27
C ALA A 218 -19.27 19.46 0.08
N LEU A 219 -18.22 19.12 0.83
CA LEU A 219 -17.55 17.82 0.76
C LEU A 219 -18.47 16.69 1.25
N LEU A 220 -19.15 16.87 2.38
CA LEU A 220 -20.09 15.89 2.91
C LEU A 220 -21.27 15.67 1.96
N CYS A 221 -21.82 16.76 1.36
CA CYS A 221 -22.85 16.63 0.34
C CYS A 221 -22.35 15.86 -0.89
N SER A 222 -21.12 16.13 -1.36
CA SER A 222 -20.53 15.41 -2.49
C SER A 222 -20.42 13.91 -2.18
N MET A 223 -19.89 13.57 -1.01
CA MET A 223 -19.70 12.17 -0.61
C MET A 223 -21.03 11.42 -0.49
N ALA A 224 -22.05 12.07 0.07
CA ALA A 224 -23.40 11.50 0.16
C ALA A 224 -23.99 11.21 -1.22
N LEU A 225 -23.92 12.18 -2.14
CA LEU A 225 -24.44 12.05 -3.51
C LEU A 225 -23.73 10.98 -4.35
N GLU A 226 -22.49 10.64 -3.99
CA GLU A 226 -21.70 9.62 -4.68
C GLU A 226 -21.84 8.22 -4.06
N THR A 227 -22.60 8.09 -2.96
CA THR A 227 -22.83 6.80 -2.30
C THR A 227 -23.83 5.95 -3.11
N PRO A 228 -23.61 4.64 -3.31
CA PRO A 228 -24.47 3.80 -4.15
C PRO A 228 -25.96 3.80 -3.76
N ASP A 229 -26.27 3.95 -2.46
CA ASP A 229 -27.63 3.92 -1.92
C ASP A 229 -28.37 5.25 -2.00
N CYS A 230 -27.72 6.33 -2.44
CA CYS A 230 -28.38 7.64 -2.55
C CYS A 230 -29.34 7.64 -3.74
N ALA A 231 -30.64 7.89 -3.50
CA ALA A 231 -31.69 7.92 -4.53
C ALA A 231 -31.49 9.08 -5.51
N PRO A 232 -30.95 8.86 -6.72
CA PRO A 232 -30.13 9.88 -7.37
C PRO A 232 -30.81 10.59 -8.53
N GLU A 233 -31.84 9.98 -9.12
CA GLU A 233 -32.69 10.59 -10.15
C GLU A 233 -33.26 11.94 -9.69
N LYS A 234 -33.45 12.10 -8.37
CA LYS A 234 -33.92 13.34 -7.76
C LYS A 234 -32.86 14.45 -7.73
N TYR A 235 -31.56 14.13 -7.75
CA TYR A 235 -30.49 15.08 -7.42
C TYR A 235 -29.33 15.12 -8.43
N VAL A 236 -29.45 14.48 -9.60
CA VAL A 236 -28.39 14.50 -10.65
C VAL A 236 -27.94 15.93 -11.00
N GLN A 237 -28.86 16.89 -11.02
CA GLN A 237 -28.55 18.30 -11.34
C GLN A 237 -27.73 19.00 -10.24
N LEU A 238 -27.75 18.49 -9.02
CA LEU A 238 -27.03 19.04 -7.88
C LEU A 238 -25.54 18.65 -7.89
N ILE A 239 -25.21 17.47 -8.44
CA ILE A 239 -23.85 16.91 -8.42
C ILE A 239 -22.80 17.88 -9.01
N PRO A 240 -22.97 18.44 -10.22
CA PRO A 240 -21.98 19.35 -10.78
C PRO A 240 -21.81 20.63 -9.96
N SER A 241 -22.90 21.11 -9.34
CA SER A 241 -22.91 22.33 -8.53
C SER A 241 -22.14 22.11 -7.21
N VAL A 242 -22.37 20.98 -6.56
CA VAL A 242 -21.63 20.58 -5.34
C VAL A 242 -20.15 20.34 -5.65
N GLN A 243 -19.82 19.64 -6.74
CA GLN A 243 -18.43 19.42 -7.16
C GLN A 243 -17.72 20.74 -7.48
N LEU A 244 -18.40 21.69 -8.14
CA LEU A 244 -17.84 23.01 -8.41
C LEU A 244 -17.61 23.81 -7.12
N ALA A 245 -18.53 23.73 -6.15
CA ALA A 245 -18.37 24.34 -4.83
C ALA A 245 -17.18 23.73 -4.06
N VAL A 246 -17.05 22.40 -4.03
CA VAL A 246 -15.89 21.70 -3.43
C VAL A 246 -14.59 22.16 -4.07
N SER A 247 -14.53 22.20 -5.41
CA SER A 247 -13.36 22.65 -6.15
C SER A 247 -13.01 24.11 -5.81
N SER A 248 -14.00 25.01 -5.82
CA SER A 248 -13.79 26.43 -5.51
C SER A 248 -13.31 26.66 -4.08
N TYR A 249 -14.02 26.14 -3.08
CA TYR A 249 -13.63 26.31 -1.67
C TYR A 249 -12.33 25.58 -1.36
N GLY A 250 -12.09 24.44 -2.01
CA GLY A 250 -10.88 23.63 -1.89
C GLY A 250 -9.62 24.34 -2.35
N GLN A 251 -9.67 25.03 -3.50
CA GLN A 251 -8.54 25.84 -3.97
C GLN A 251 -8.17 26.90 -2.92
N ASP A 252 -9.14 27.67 -2.44
CA ASP A 252 -8.90 28.70 -1.43
C ASP A 252 -8.37 28.09 -0.11
N PHE A 253 -8.88 26.92 0.27
CA PHE A 253 -8.48 26.20 1.47
C PHE A 253 -7.02 25.75 1.42
N ILE A 254 -6.53 25.18 0.31
CA ILE A 254 -5.12 24.74 0.20
C ILE A 254 -4.17 25.93 0.36
N PHE A 255 -4.51 27.09 -0.20
CA PHE A 255 -3.63 28.26 -0.14
C PHE A 255 -3.63 28.94 1.24
N SER A 256 -4.76 28.91 1.93
CA SER A 256 -4.93 29.56 3.23
C SER A 256 -5.91 28.79 4.13
N PRO A 257 -5.51 27.63 4.67
CA PRO A 257 -6.42 26.83 5.47
C PRO A 257 -6.73 27.56 6.78
N PRO A 258 -8.03 27.73 7.14
CA PRO A 258 -8.41 28.38 8.40
C PRO A 258 -7.92 27.60 9.62
N CYS A 259 -7.53 28.30 10.68
CA CYS A 259 -7.23 27.66 11.98
C CYS A 259 -8.54 27.35 12.71
N HIS A 260 -9.23 26.28 12.29
CA HIS A 260 -10.55 25.90 12.78
C HIS A 260 -10.67 24.36 12.86
N ARG A 261 -11.48 23.83 13.79
CA ARG A 261 -11.65 22.38 13.98
C ARG A 261 -12.14 21.68 12.69
N ASP A 262 -13.07 22.31 11.97
CA ASP A 262 -13.56 21.78 10.69
C ASP A 262 -12.44 21.59 9.65
N SER A 263 -11.35 22.38 9.71
CA SER A 263 -10.21 22.22 8.79
C SER A 263 -9.48 20.89 9.00
N VAL A 264 -9.43 20.40 10.25
CA VAL A 264 -8.87 19.09 10.58
C VAL A 264 -9.76 18.00 9.99
N VAL A 265 -11.08 18.09 10.19
CA VAL A 265 -12.05 17.13 9.67
C VAL A 265 -12.05 17.09 8.13
N VAL A 266 -12.07 18.25 7.48
CA VAL A 266 -11.95 18.38 6.01
C VAL A 266 -10.69 17.71 5.52
N SER A 267 -9.55 17.97 6.16
CA SER A 267 -8.27 17.40 5.74
C SER A 267 -8.23 15.87 5.89
N LEU A 268 -8.85 15.33 6.94
CA LEU A 268 -8.99 13.88 7.12
C LEU A 268 -9.94 13.25 6.10
N LEU A 269 -11.08 13.88 5.80
CA LEU A 269 -12.01 13.41 4.76
C LEU A 269 -11.36 13.42 3.37
N LEU A 270 -10.62 14.49 3.04
CA LEU A 270 -9.84 14.56 1.81
C LEU A 270 -8.76 13.48 1.77
N SER A 271 -8.00 13.31 2.86
CA SER A 271 -6.97 12.27 2.96
C SER A 271 -7.53 10.87 2.70
N ASP A 272 -8.60 10.52 3.41
CA ASP A 272 -9.02 9.13 3.56
C ASP A 272 -10.00 8.70 2.46
N TYR A 273 -10.79 9.63 1.93
CA TYR A 273 -11.84 9.35 0.95
C TYR A 273 -11.69 10.06 -0.39
N ARG A 274 -11.33 11.35 -0.40
CA ARG A 274 -11.42 12.20 -1.60
C ARG A 274 -10.14 13.01 -1.87
N PRO A 275 -8.97 12.36 -2.04
CA PRO A 275 -7.73 13.10 -2.11
C PRO A 275 -7.54 13.88 -3.42
N THR A 276 -8.22 13.47 -4.48
CA THR A 276 -8.21 14.11 -5.79
C THR A 276 -9.21 15.27 -5.92
N ALA A 277 -10.15 15.42 -4.97
CA ALA A 277 -11.31 16.31 -5.14
C ALA A 277 -10.97 17.80 -5.30
N ILE A 278 -9.85 18.25 -4.73
CA ILE A 278 -9.44 19.66 -4.75
C ILE A 278 -8.14 19.90 -5.51
N VAL A 279 -7.79 18.96 -6.39
CA VAL A 279 -6.63 19.06 -7.27
C VAL A 279 -6.84 20.18 -8.31
N SER A 280 -5.79 20.96 -8.57
CA SER A 280 -5.81 22.11 -9.48
C SER A 280 -5.58 21.75 -10.96
N SER A 281 -5.04 20.56 -11.24
CA SER A 281 -4.83 20.05 -12.59
C SER A 281 -4.69 18.54 -12.62
N GLN A 282 -5.11 17.91 -13.71
CA GLN A 282 -4.91 16.48 -13.95
C GLN A 282 -3.47 16.00 -13.68
N SER A 283 -2.47 16.79 -14.10
CA SER A 283 -1.04 16.44 -13.98
C SER A 283 -0.55 16.23 -12.54
N VAL A 284 -1.30 16.64 -11.52
CA VAL A 284 -0.96 16.40 -10.12
C VAL A 284 -1.98 15.52 -9.39
N ALA A 285 -3.00 15.00 -10.09
CA ALA A 285 -4.04 14.16 -9.51
C ALA A 285 -3.46 12.87 -8.92
N HIS A 286 -2.54 12.21 -9.64
CA HIS A 286 -1.87 11.00 -9.16
C HIS A 286 -1.08 11.25 -7.86
N LYS A 287 -0.42 12.40 -7.73
CA LYS A 287 0.35 12.75 -6.51
C LYS A 287 -0.54 12.96 -5.30
N ALA A 288 -1.77 13.44 -5.53
CA ALA A 288 -2.70 13.70 -4.45
C ALA A 288 -3.13 12.41 -3.74
N VAL A 289 -3.08 11.25 -4.41
CA VAL A 289 -3.36 9.93 -3.83
C VAL A 289 -2.51 9.63 -2.58
N LYS A 290 -1.27 10.13 -2.52
CA LYS A 290 -0.41 10.01 -1.33
C LYS A 290 -0.96 10.78 -0.13
N SER A 291 -1.78 11.82 -0.35
CA SER A 291 -2.48 12.59 0.68
C SER A 291 -1.59 13.28 1.74
N ASP A 292 -0.26 13.30 1.55
CA ASP A 292 0.70 13.91 2.48
C ASP A 292 0.35 15.36 2.80
N LEU A 293 -0.11 16.12 1.79
CA LEU A 293 -0.51 17.51 1.97
C LEU A 293 -1.62 17.64 3.01
N TYR A 294 -2.67 16.82 2.91
CA TYR A 294 -3.84 16.93 3.79
C TYR A 294 -3.51 16.49 5.21
N VAL A 295 -2.75 15.40 5.36
CA VAL A 295 -2.24 14.96 6.67
C VAL A 295 -1.44 16.07 7.35
N ASN A 296 -0.51 16.69 6.61
CA ASN A 296 0.30 17.80 7.13
C ASN A 296 -0.55 19.01 7.51
N ILE A 297 -1.56 19.37 6.71
CA ILE A 297 -2.50 20.47 7.04
C ILE A 297 -3.26 20.13 8.32
N ALA A 298 -3.81 18.92 8.43
CA ALA A 298 -4.56 18.46 9.61
C ALA A 298 -3.70 18.55 10.88
N TYR A 299 -2.48 18.00 10.84
CA TYR A 299 -1.56 17.99 11.96
C TYR A 299 -1.19 19.42 12.41
N ARG A 300 -0.82 20.29 11.47
CA ARG A 300 -0.40 21.67 11.77
C ARG A 300 -1.53 22.53 12.33
N ILE A 301 -2.76 22.29 11.90
CA ILE A 301 -3.92 23.00 12.45
C ILE A 301 -4.27 22.46 13.83
N ALA A 302 -4.24 21.14 14.02
CA ALA A 302 -4.46 20.53 15.32
C ALA A 302 -3.42 20.98 16.36
N GLU A 303 -2.15 21.12 15.97
CA GLU A 303 -1.07 21.68 16.78
C GLU A 303 -1.41 23.10 17.25
N ARG A 304 -1.91 23.95 16.35
CA ARG A 304 -2.27 25.35 16.65
C ARG A 304 -3.53 25.51 17.46
N LEU A 305 -4.46 24.58 17.32
CA LEU A 305 -5.67 24.52 18.13
C LEU A 305 -5.41 23.86 19.49
N GLU A 306 -4.15 23.54 19.81
CA GLU A 306 -3.74 22.87 21.06
C GLU A 306 -4.51 21.55 21.30
N MET A 307 -4.88 20.88 20.20
CA MET A 307 -5.56 19.57 20.24
C MET A 307 -4.57 18.44 20.49
N LEU A 308 -3.31 18.62 20.09
CA LEU A 308 -2.23 17.64 20.23
C LEU A 308 -1.62 17.71 21.63
N SER A 309 -2.15 16.91 22.56
CA SER A 309 -1.59 16.76 23.90
C SER A 309 -0.52 15.64 23.93
N GLU A 310 0.49 15.76 24.79
CA GLU A 310 1.46 14.67 25.01
C GLU A 310 0.87 13.52 25.85
N LYS A 311 -0.15 13.82 26.66
CA LYS A 311 -0.85 12.85 27.51
C LYS A 311 -2.37 12.96 27.32
N PRO A 312 -3.12 11.87 27.53
CA PRO A 312 -4.58 11.96 27.50
C PRO A 312 -5.07 13.00 28.52
N ARG A 313 -6.05 13.82 28.09
CA ARG A 313 -6.69 14.82 28.96
C ARG A 313 -7.54 14.16 30.06
N LEU A 314 -8.07 12.99 29.75
CA LEU A 314 -8.86 12.17 30.65
C LEU A 314 -7.94 11.33 31.54
N ASP A 315 -8.02 11.52 32.87
CA ASP A 315 -7.44 10.58 33.84
C ASP A 315 -8.43 9.46 34.18
N ILE A 316 -7.92 8.31 34.59
CA ILE A 316 -8.67 7.12 35.02
C ILE A 316 -9.70 7.48 36.10
N ASN A 317 -9.33 8.33 37.07
CA ASN A 317 -10.23 8.77 38.13
C ASN A 317 -11.35 9.68 37.63
N MET A 318 -11.11 10.46 36.58
CA MET A 318 -12.12 11.32 35.94
C MET A 318 -13.08 10.48 35.10
N ALA A 319 -12.57 9.49 34.37
CA ALA A 319 -13.40 8.54 33.62
C ALA A 319 -14.39 7.80 34.54
N ALA A 320 -14.03 7.58 35.81
CA ALA A 320 -14.88 6.93 36.80
C ALA A 320 -16.09 7.78 37.28
N SER A 321 -16.08 9.10 37.11
CA SER A 321 -17.18 9.98 37.55
C SER A 321 -18.02 10.55 36.41
N MET A 322 -17.58 10.40 35.16
CA MET A 322 -18.26 10.94 33.98
C MET A 322 -19.44 10.08 33.49
N SER A 323 -20.40 10.73 32.84
CA SER A 323 -21.44 10.05 32.07
C SER A 323 -20.85 9.34 30.86
N SER A 324 -21.51 8.28 30.38
CA SER A 324 -21.04 7.52 29.21
C SER A 324 -20.88 8.40 27.98
N VAL A 325 -21.87 9.26 27.65
CA VAL A 325 -21.83 10.16 26.48
C VAL A 325 -20.66 11.14 26.54
N GLN A 326 -20.42 11.76 27.70
CA GLN A 326 -19.30 12.71 27.86
C GLN A 326 -17.95 12.00 27.76
N MET A 327 -17.84 10.81 28.34
CA MET A 327 -16.63 9.98 28.26
C MET A 327 -16.34 9.59 26.81
N GLU A 328 -17.33 9.12 26.06
CA GLU A 328 -17.15 8.74 24.65
C GLU A 328 -16.67 9.93 23.81
N ALA A 329 -17.23 11.13 24.03
CA ALA A 329 -16.82 12.34 23.32
C ALA A 329 -15.34 12.69 23.59
N GLU A 330 -14.91 12.70 24.85
CA GLU A 330 -13.51 12.95 25.23
C GLU A 330 -12.55 11.89 24.67
N LEU A 331 -12.96 10.62 24.69
CA LEU A 331 -12.17 9.52 24.12
C LEU A 331 -12.05 9.65 22.60
N ILE A 332 -13.11 10.06 21.91
CA ILE A 332 -13.08 10.31 20.46
C ILE A 332 -12.12 11.47 20.12
N GLU A 333 -12.09 12.56 20.90
CA GLU A 333 -11.08 13.61 20.74
C GLU A 333 -9.65 13.07 20.93
N SER A 334 -9.45 12.30 22.00
CA SER A 334 -8.16 11.64 22.29
C SER A 334 -7.70 10.67 21.18
N LEU A 335 -8.63 9.90 20.61
CA LEU A 335 -8.36 8.98 19.50
C LEU A 335 -7.98 9.73 18.22
N GLN A 336 -8.61 10.88 17.94
CA GLN A 336 -8.22 11.73 16.81
C GLN A 336 -6.80 12.27 16.97
N THR A 337 -6.41 12.67 18.18
CA THR A 337 -5.03 13.09 18.47
C THR A 337 -4.03 11.98 18.18
N LEU A 338 -4.32 10.76 18.62
CA LEU A 338 -3.48 9.60 18.37
C LEU A 338 -3.38 9.26 16.88
N GLN A 339 -4.50 9.34 16.16
CA GLN A 339 -4.55 9.15 14.70
C GLN A 339 -3.64 10.16 13.98
N LEU A 340 -3.68 11.43 14.38
CA LEU A 340 -2.83 12.47 13.78
C LEU A 340 -1.35 12.24 14.05
N TYR A 341 -0.97 11.80 15.26
CA TYR A 341 0.41 11.41 15.55
C TYR A 341 0.88 10.26 14.65
N SER A 342 0.06 9.22 14.49
CA SER A 342 0.40 8.10 13.62
C SER A 342 0.52 8.53 12.16
N TYR A 343 -0.39 9.36 11.66
CA TYR A 343 -0.36 9.83 10.26
C TYR A 343 0.87 10.69 9.94
N ASP A 344 1.27 11.58 10.85
CA ASP A 344 2.46 12.41 10.67
C ASP A 344 3.75 11.58 10.74
N ALA A 345 3.89 10.75 11.78
CA ALA A 345 5.11 9.97 12.01
C ALA A 345 5.32 8.81 11.01
N LEU A 346 4.23 8.28 10.44
CA LEU A 346 4.26 7.14 9.52
C LEU A 346 3.86 7.55 8.09
N ALA A 347 3.96 8.82 7.73
CA ALA A 347 3.62 9.32 6.39
C ALA A 347 4.37 8.58 5.28
N SER A 348 5.63 8.19 5.52
CA SER A 348 6.45 7.42 4.56
C SER A 348 6.26 5.90 4.65
N GLY A 349 5.39 5.41 5.53
CA GLY A 349 5.17 3.99 5.79
C GLY A 349 6.19 3.36 6.76
N TYR A 350 5.83 2.20 7.32
CA TYR A 350 6.60 1.53 8.38
C TYR A 350 8.03 1.17 7.97
N ILE A 351 8.24 0.66 6.75
CA ILE A 351 9.58 0.23 6.33
C ILE A 351 10.52 1.43 6.17
N ALA A 352 10.04 2.56 5.65
CA ALA A 352 10.85 3.76 5.47
C ALA A 352 11.05 4.57 6.78
N THR A 353 10.13 4.48 7.74
CA THR A 353 10.26 5.20 9.01
C THR A 353 11.43 4.65 9.84
N PRO A 354 12.39 5.49 10.29
CA PRO A 354 13.49 5.03 11.12
C PRO A 354 13.06 4.47 12.48
N VAL A 355 13.83 3.53 13.04
CA VAL A 355 13.56 2.95 14.37
C VAL A 355 13.39 4.02 15.45
N THR A 356 14.24 5.04 15.45
CA THR A 356 14.18 6.13 16.43
C THR A 356 12.86 6.90 16.36
N GLY A 357 12.34 7.12 15.16
CA GLY A 357 11.03 7.74 14.94
C GLY A 357 9.89 6.86 15.46
N MET A 358 9.96 5.53 15.24
CA MET A 358 8.97 4.59 15.77
C MET A 358 8.96 4.56 17.31
N LEU A 359 10.12 4.53 17.95
CA LEU A 359 10.23 4.53 19.41
C LEU A 359 9.67 5.83 20.02
N GLN A 360 9.95 6.97 19.38
CA GLN A 360 9.35 8.26 19.78
C GLN A 360 7.83 8.24 19.68
N LEU A 361 7.29 7.68 18.59
CA LEU A 361 5.85 7.51 18.43
C LEU A 361 5.28 6.59 19.53
N LEU A 362 5.89 5.43 19.77
CA LEU A 362 5.44 4.48 20.81
C LEU A 362 5.39 5.10 22.19
N ASN A 363 6.41 5.88 22.56
CA ASN A 363 6.45 6.60 23.84
C ASN A 363 5.30 7.60 23.97
N ARG A 364 4.92 8.28 22.87
CA ARG A 364 3.75 9.17 22.85
C ARG A 364 2.44 8.42 22.91
N MET A 365 2.34 7.26 22.25
CA MET A 365 1.10 6.48 22.20
C MET A 365 0.81 5.75 23.53
N ARG A 366 1.83 5.26 24.24
CA ARG A 366 1.68 4.37 25.41
C ARG A 366 0.68 4.88 26.46
N PRO A 367 0.73 6.14 26.94
CA PRO A 367 -0.21 6.63 27.95
C PRO A 367 -1.68 6.57 27.49
N TYR A 368 -1.92 6.78 26.20
CA TYR A 368 -3.27 6.70 25.61
C TYR A 368 -3.74 5.24 25.54
N ILE A 369 -2.86 4.33 25.12
CA ILE A 369 -3.20 2.91 25.04
C ILE A 369 -3.51 2.35 26.44
N ASP A 370 -2.73 2.72 27.45
CA ASP A 370 -2.97 2.29 28.84
C ASP A 370 -4.34 2.74 29.35
N LEU A 371 -4.70 4.00 29.07
CA LEU A 371 -6.03 4.53 29.38
C LEU A 371 -7.13 3.73 28.67
N TYR A 372 -6.97 3.48 27.36
CA TYR A 372 -8.01 2.80 26.59
C TYR A 372 -8.21 1.34 27.01
N GLU A 373 -7.12 0.62 27.29
CA GLU A 373 -7.19 -0.74 27.82
C GLU A 373 -7.87 -0.77 29.19
N HIS A 374 -7.63 0.24 30.03
CA HIS A 374 -8.32 0.38 31.30
C HIS A 374 -9.82 0.63 31.11
N VAL A 375 -10.20 1.57 30.24
CA VAL A 375 -11.61 1.91 29.95
C VAL A 375 -12.37 0.69 29.42
N LEU A 376 -11.82 -0.04 28.45
CA LEU A 376 -12.46 -1.24 27.90
C LEU A 376 -12.69 -2.35 28.94
N LYS A 377 -11.88 -2.40 30.00
CA LYS A 377 -12.02 -3.39 31.09
C LYS A 377 -13.03 -2.95 32.16
N THR A 378 -13.19 -1.65 32.38
CA THR A 378 -13.95 -1.12 33.52
C THR A 378 -15.29 -0.52 33.15
N ARG A 379 -15.54 -0.21 31.87
CA ARG A 379 -16.74 0.48 31.41
C ARG A 379 -17.36 -0.16 30.17
N PRO A 380 -18.71 -0.23 30.08
CA PRO A 380 -19.37 -0.55 28.82
C PRO A 380 -19.11 0.59 27.82
N CYS A 381 -18.77 0.22 26.60
CA CYS A 381 -18.47 1.13 25.50
C CYS A 381 -19.34 0.76 24.29
N SER A 382 -19.73 1.75 23.49
CA SER A 382 -20.41 1.48 22.23
C SER A 382 -19.52 0.67 21.27
N PRO A 383 -20.10 -0.17 20.39
CA PRO A 383 -19.32 -0.94 19.40
C PRO A 383 -18.40 -0.07 18.55
N ARG A 384 -18.86 1.14 18.20
CA ARG A 384 -18.06 2.13 17.46
C ARG A 384 -16.84 2.61 18.25
N LEU A 385 -16.98 2.91 19.54
CA LEU A 385 -15.84 3.30 20.37
C LEU A 385 -14.86 2.14 20.54
N ILE A 386 -15.37 0.90 20.75
CA ILE A 386 -14.54 -0.31 20.82
C ILE A 386 -13.72 -0.46 19.53
N TYR A 387 -14.35 -0.30 18.36
CA TYR A 387 -13.66 -0.33 17.07
C TYR A 387 -12.49 0.66 17.02
N HIS A 388 -12.71 1.93 17.37
CA HIS A 388 -11.64 2.94 17.27
C HIS A 388 -10.51 2.72 18.28
N ILE A 389 -10.83 2.33 19.51
CA ILE A 389 -9.81 1.97 20.52
C ILE A 389 -8.97 0.80 20.03
N GLN A 390 -9.62 -0.27 19.56
CA GLN A 390 -8.90 -1.47 19.12
C GLN A 390 -8.13 -1.22 17.82
N TYR A 391 -8.63 -0.36 16.94
CA TYR A 391 -7.87 0.12 15.78
C TYR A 391 -6.60 0.86 16.20
N ALA A 392 -6.67 1.75 17.21
CA ALA A 392 -5.51 2.42 17.77
C ALA A 392 -4.50 1.43 18.41
N ILE A 393 -4.99 0.43 19.14
CA ILE A 393 -4.17 -0.67 19.69
C ILE A 393 -3.49 -1.45 18.56
N SER A 394 -4.19 -1.72 17.45
CA SER A 394 -3.60 -2.40 16.30
C SER A 394 -2.43 -1.61 15.69
N ASN A 395 -2.55 -0.28 15.58
CA ASN A 395 -1.47 0.59 15.09
C ASN A 395 -0.29 0.62 16.06
N TYR A 396 -0.56 0.65 17.37
CA TYR A 396 0.47 0.57 18.39
C TYR A 396 1.25 -0.75 18.29
N THR A 397 0.54 -1.89 18.24
CA THR A 397 1.13 -3.22 18.11
C THR A 397 1.96 -3.36 16.84
N MET A 398 1.44 -2.90 15.68
CA MET A 398 2.19 -2.92 14.42
C MET A 398 3.47 -2.09 14.53
N THR A 399 3.39 -0.87 15.09
CA THR A 399 4.56 0.00 15.28
C THR A 399 5.59 -0.63 16.21
N GLU A 400 5.15 -1.25 17.31
CA GLU A 400 6.02 -1.89 18.28
C GLU A 400 6.73 -3.10 17.67
N VAL A 401 6.01 -3.99 17.00
CA VAL A 401 6.59 -5.16 16.36
C VAL A 401 7.55 -4.74 15.25
N MET A 402 7.20 -3.74 14.44
CA MET A 402 8.11 -3.24 13.40
C MET A 402 9.39 -2.63 13.96
N ALA A 403 9.32 -1.88 15.07
CA ALA A 403 10.50 -1.36 15.74
C ALA A 403 11.38 -2.51 16.25
N ARG A 404 10.77 -3.56 16.83
CA ARG A 404 11.49 -4.75 17.30
C ARG A 404 12.11 -5.56 16.17
N ILE A 405 11.42 -5.74 15.03
CA ILE A 405 11.98 -6.38 13.84
C ILE A 405 13.24 -5.63 13.42
N LYS A 406 13.16 -4.30 13.27
CA LYS A 406 14.31 -3.47 12.89
C LYS A 406 15.48 -3.50 13.90
N GLN A 407 15.21 -3.79 15.17
CA GLN A 407 16.22 -3.89 16.22
C GLN A 407 16.84 -5.30 16.34
N ASN A 408 16.11 -6.36 15.97
CA ASN A 408 16.46 -7.76 16.29
C ASN A 408 16.40 -8.69 15.07
N TRP A 409 16.81 -8.20 13.90
CA TRP A 409 16.90 -8.99 12.66
C TRP A 409 18.34 -9.36 12.31
N ASP A 410 19.22 -9.33 13.31
CA ASP A 410 20.63 -9.73 13.21
C ASP A 410 20.81 -11.24 13.03
N ASN A 411 19.86 -12.04 13.51
CA ASN A 411 19.74 -13.47 13.28
C ASN A 411 18.29 -13.86 12.95
N TRP A 412 18.10 -14.93 12.16
CA TRP A 412 16.80 -15.49 11.81
C TRP A 412 15.99 -15.97 13.02
N ASP A 413 16.62 -16.51 14.07
CA ASP A 413 15.90 -16.97 15.27
C ASP A 413 15.26 -15.81 16.04
N ASN A 414 16.01 -14.71 16.23
CA ASN A 414 15.51 -13.50 16.88
C ASN A 414 14.34 -12.91 16.07
N LEU A 415 14.50 -12.85 14.75
CA LEU A 415 13.46 -12.39 13.84
C LEU A 415 12.21 -13.26 13.92
N ALA A 416 12.37 -14.59 13.92
CA ALA A 416 11.27 -15.54 14.05
C ALA A 416 10.52 -15.35 15.38
N ALA A 417 11.24 -15.24 16.50
CA ALA A 417 10.66 -15.04 17.82
C ALA A 417 9.85 -13.73 17.89
N VAL A 418 10.36 -12.64 17.32
CA VAL A 418 9.64 -11.35 17.26
C VAL A 418 8.37 -11.45 16.42
N MET A 419 8.45 -12.09 15.25
CA MET A 419 7.30 -12.28 14.36
C MET A 419 6.20 -13.09 15.04
N GLU A 420 6.54 -14.22 15.67
CA GLU A 420 5.56 -15.08 16.34
C GLU A 420 4.92 -14.41 17.55
N ALA A 421 5.72 -13.73 18.38
CA ALA A 421 5.18 -12.96 19.49
C ALA A 421 4.19 -11.88 19.00
N GLY A 422 4.50 -11.20 17.89
CA GLY A 422 3.63 -10.22 17.27
C GLY A 422 2.32 -10.82 16.75
N LYS A 423 2.40 -11.96 16.04
CA LYS A 423 1.23 -12.67 15.50
C LYS A 423 0.33 -13.22 16.60
N ASN A 424 0.91 -13.87 17.60
CA ASN A 424 0.16 -14.40 18.74
C ASN A 424 -0.57 -13.29 19.49
N ARG A 425 0.06 -12.12 19.62
CA ARG A 425 -0.60 -10.95 20.21
C ARG A 425 -1.78 -10.46 19.38
N CYS A 426 -1.68 -10.46 18.05
CA CYS A 426 -2.82 -10.12 17.19
C CYS A 426 -4.01 -11.08 17.39
N MET A 427 -3.75 -12.40 17.50
CA MET A 427 -4.79 -13.39 17.77
C MET A 427 -5.44 -13.18 19.15
N GLN A 428 -4.64 -12.91 20.18
CA GLN A 428 -5.15 -12.56 21.52
C GLN A 428 -6.01 -11.29 21.50
N HIS A 429 -5.65 -10.30 20.68
CA HIS A 429 -6.47 -9.11 20.52
C HIS A 429 -7.80 -9.40 19.82
N ILE A 430 -7.85 -10.28 18.82
CA ILE A 430 -9.12 -10.72 18.20
C ILE A 430 -10.05 -11.34 19.26
N GLU A 431 -9.53 -12.25 20.07
CA GLU A 431 -10.30 -12.86 21.17
C GLU A 431 -10.76 -11.82 22.21
N SER A 432 -9.89 -10.86 22.55
CA SER A 432 -10.23 -9.75 23.44
C SER A 432 -11.33 -8.86 22.86
N CYS A 433 -11.26 -8.53 21.57
CA CYS A 433 -12.28 -7.75 20.87
C CYS A 433 -13.63 -8.46 20.89
N ASN A 434 -13.65 -9.76 20.58
CA ASN A 434 -14.88 -10.55 20.60
C ASN A 434 -15.53 -10.59 21.99
N ARG A 435 -14.73 -10.68 23.06
CA ARG A 435 -15.23 -10.56 24.44
C ARG A 435 -15.80 -9.17 24.74
N CYS A 436 -15.09 -8.10 24.37
CA CYS A 436 -15.57 -6.73 24.57
C CYS A 436 -16.88 -6.47 23.81
N LEU A 437 -16.97 -6.92 22.56
CA LEU A 437 -18.17 -6.76 21.73
C LEU A 437 -19.34 -7.61 22.21
N ALA A 438 -19.10 -8.83 22.69
CA ALA A 438 -20.13 -9.66 23.32
C ALA A 438 -20.72 -8.97 24.57
N THR A 439 -19.90 -8.32 25.39
CA THR A 439 -20.38 -7.50 26.51
C THR A 439 -21.19 -6.31 26.03
N ALA A 440 -20.75 -5.62 24.97
CA ALA A 440 -21.48 -4.49 24.39
C ALA A 440 -22.85 -4.89 23.82
N MET A 441 -22.99 -6.11 23.27
CA MET A 441 -24.26 -6.66 22.77
C MET A 441 -25.36 -6.65 23.86
N ASN A 442 -24.98 -6.90 25.11
CA ASN A 442 -25.94 -6.92 26.23
C ASN A 442 -26.44 -5.52 26.63
N HIS A 443 -25.77 -4.46 26.17
CA HIS A 443 -26.02 -3.09 26.61
C HIS A 443 -26.46 -2.14 25.49
N HIS A 444 -26.25 -2.49 24.21
CA HIS A 444 -26.53 -1.63 23.07
C HIS A 444 -27.42 -2.30 22.02
N LEU A 445 -28.37 -1.53 21.47
CA LEU A 445 -29.38 -2.01 20.51
C LEU A 445 -28.91 -1.97 19.04
N ASN A 446 -27.73 -1.39 18.74
CA ASN A 446 -27.26 -1.20 17.37
C ASN A 446 -26.49 -2.43 16.84
N GLN A 447 -27.23 -3.44 16.39
CA GLN A 447 -26.68 -4.69 15.87
C GLN A 447 -25.79 -4.48 14.63
N ASP A 448 -26.12 -3.51 13.78
CA ASP A 448 -25.36 -3.17 12.58
C ASP A 448 -23.93 -2.72 12.92
N GLU A 449 -23.79 -1.77 13.85
CA GLU A 449 -22.48 -1.30 14.31
C GLU A 449 -21.69 -2.40 15.03
N LEU A 450 -22.36 -3.29 15.75
CA LEU A 450 -21.72 -4.44 16.40
C LEU A 450 -21.13 -5.41 15.37
N ASN A 451 -21.92 -5.78 14.36
CA ASN A 451 -21.47 -6.64 13.27
C ASN A 451 -20.31 -5.97 12.49
N ALA A 452 -20.41 -4.68 12.21
CA ALA A 452 -19.36 -3.91 11.54
C ALA A 452 -18.06 -3.87 12.36
N ALA A 453 -18.16 -3.54 13.66
CA ALA A 453 -16.99 -3.50 14.55
C ALA A 453 -16.29 -4.86 14.63
N SER A 454 -17.05 -5.95 14.79
CA SER A 454 -16.49 -7.31 14.86
C SER A 454 -15.72 -7.68 13.58
N ALA A 455 -16.38 -7.59 12.43
CA ALA A 455 -15.77 -7.98 11.15
C ALA A 455 -14.58 -7.10 10.77
N LEU A 456 -14.65 -5.79 10.99
CA LEU A 456 -13.57 -4.86 10.64
C LEU A 456 -12.36 -4.99 11.57
N LEU A 457 -12.56 -5.30 12.86
CA LEU A 457 -11.46 -5.56 13.78
C LEU A 457 -10.76 -6.88 13.46
N GLU A 458 -11.52 -7.94 13.15
CA GLU A 458 -10.95 -9.20 12.69
C GLU A 458 -10.11 -8.99 11.42
N PHE A 459 -10.68 -8.34 10.40
CA PHE A 459 -9.96 -7.93 9.19
C PHE A 459 -8.67 -7.18 9.52
N ARG A 460 -8.74 -6.19 10.44
CA ARG A 460 -7.59 -5.36 10.81
C ARG A 460 -6.48 -6.16 11.48
N PHE A 461 -6.78 -7.00 12.46
CA PHE A 461 -5.75 -7.76 13.17
C PHE A 461 -5.15 -8.87 12.31
N LEU A 462 -5.95 -9.52 11.45
CA LEU A 462 -5.44 -10.45 10.43
C LEU A 462 -4.48 -9.73 9.46
N TRP A 463 -4.84 -8.51 9.05
CA TRP A 463 -3.97 -7.69 8.21
C TRP A 463 -2.66 -7.33 8.92
N VAL A 464 -2.69 -6.93 10.20
CA VAL A 464 -1.48 -6.64 10.98
C VAL A 464 -0.59 -7.88 11.09
N ALA A 465 -1.16 -9.04 11.41
CA ALA A 465 -0.42 -10.30 11.49
C ALA A 465 0.25 -10.65 10.16
N MET A 466 -0.47 -10.53 9.04
CA MET A 466 0.06 -10.75 7.70
C MET A 466 1.17 -9.76 7.35
N LYS A 467 1.02 -8.47 7.71
CA LYS A 467 2.07 -7.46 7.51
C LYS A 467 3.33 -7.73 8.33
N ILE A 468 3.20 -8.23 9.55
CA ILE A 468 4.33 -8.69 10.37
C ILE A 468 5.06 -9.83 9.67
N THR A 469 4.34 -10.84 9.16
CA THR A 469 4.93 -11.93 8.38
C THR A 469 5.68 -11.40 7.15
N GLY A 470 5.03 -10.56 6.34
CA GLY A 470 5.61 -10.01 5.12
C GLY A 470 6.83 -9.12 5.36
N ALA A 471 6.80 -8.28 6.40
CA ALA A 471 7.95 -7.47 6.80
C ALA A 471 9.10 -8.37 7.28
N GLY A 472 8.82 -9.38 8.11
CA GLY A 472 9.83 -10.32 8.56
C GLY A 472 10.49 -11.08 7.41
N LEU A 473 9.71 -11.54 6.43
CA LEU A 473 10.25 -12.15 5.21
C LEU A 473 11.16 -11.18 4.45
N LEU A 474 10.75 -9.92 4.28
CA LEU A 474 11.58 -8.89 3.64
C LEU A 474 12.93 -8.71 4.37
N TYR A 475 12.91 -8.59 5.70
CA TYR A 475 14.12 -8.44 6.50
C TYR A 475 15.00 -9.69 6.46
N ALA A 476 14.42 -10.90 6.47
CA ALA A 476 15.17 -12.14 6.33
C ALA A 476 15.88 -12.24 4.97
N MET A 477 15.23 -11.78 3.89
CA MET A 477 15.82 -11.73 2.56
C MET A 477 16.99 -10.74 2.48
N VAL A 478 16.86 -9.57 3.11
CA VAL A 478 17.95 -8.59 3.21
C VAL A 478 19.10 -9.15 4.04
N LEU A 479 18.81 -9.84 5.16
CA LEU A 479 19.83 -10.47 6.00
C LEU A 479 20.64 -11.49 5.18
N GLN A 480 19.96 -12.33 4.42
CA GLN A 480 20.59 -13.31 3.52
C GLN A 480 21.44 -12.64 2.44
N ALA A 481 20.97 -11.53 1.87
CA ALA A 481 21.72 -10.77 0.88
C ALA A 481 23.00 -10.15 1.47
N ARG A 482 22.91 -9.56 2.66
CA ARG A 482 24.04 -8.99 3.39
C ARG A 482 25.07 -10.05 3.79
N ALA A 483 24.63 -11.24 4.18
CA ALA A 483 25.52 -12.35 4.51
C ALA A 483 26.37 -12.83 3.32
N ARG A 484 25.88 -12.65 2.08
CA ARG A 484 26.61 -13.00 0.84
C ARG A 484 27.50 -11.87 0.31
N GLY A 485 27.29 -10.62 0.76
CA GLY A 485 28.04 -9.44 0.32
C GLY A 485 29.29 -9.14 1.17
N SER A 486 30.11 -8.20 0.71
CA SER A 486 31.23 -7.65 1.52
C SER A 486 30.69 -6.96 2.79
N PRO A 487 31.37 -7.02 3.95
CA PRO A 487 30.84 -6.55 5.22
C PRO A 487 30.76 -5.02 5.25
N ALA A 488 29.66 -4.45 4.76
CA ALA A 488 29.41 -3.01 4.86
C ALA A 488 27.93 -2.67 5.07
N LYS A 489 27.68 -2.13 6.27
CA LYS A 489 26.46 -1.54 6.85
C LYS A 489 25.51 -2.51 7.58
N ASN A 490 25.89 -2.85 8.81
CA ASN A 490 24.98 -3.37 9.85
C ASN A 490 24.07 -2.27 10.40
N GLY A 491 23.30 -1.63 9.52
CA GLY A 491 22.29 -0.64 9.91
C GLY A 491 20.91 -1.29 10.02
N PRO A 492 20.02 -0.82 10.92
CA PRO A 492 18.67 -1.34 11.06
C PRO A 492 17.75 -1.01 9.87
N GLU A 493 18.20 -0.12 8.99
CA GLU A 493 17.43 0.37 7.84
C GLU A 493 17.81 -0.35 6.55
N ILE A 494 16.81 -0.55 5.69
CA ILE A 494 16.95 -1.11 4.34
C ILE A 494 17.18 0.07 3.39
N SER A 495 18.29 0.07 2.66
CA SER A 495 18.53 1.05 1.60
C SER A 495 17.70 0.73 0.36
N CYS A 496 17.39 1.76 -0.44
CA CYS A 496 16.69 1.59 -1.72
C CYS A 496 17.39 0.59 -2.65
N GLN A 497 18.74 0.57 -2.65
CA GLN A 497 19.50 -0.38 -3.48
C GLN A 497 19.29 -1.82 -3.04
N GLU A 498 19.33 -2.08 -1.72
CA GLU A 498 19.03 -3.41 -1.17
C GLU A 498 17.60 -3.80 -1.51
N GLY A 499 16.62 -2.93 -1.24
CA GLY A 499 15.20 -3.21 -1.48
C GLY A 499 14.86 -3.61 -2.91
N VAL A 500 15.49 -3.00 -3.91
CA VAL A 500 15.28 -3.33 -5.33
C VAL A 500 15.97 -4.62 -5.74
N GLN A 501 17.11 -4.97 -5.13
CA GLN A 501 17.87 -6.18 -5.47
C GLN A 501 17.25 -7.47 -4.91
N ILE A 502 16.41 -7.37 -3.87
CA ILE A 502 15.80 -8.54 -3.22
C ILE A 502 15.00 -9.40 -4.20
N GLY A 503 14.29 -8.80 -5.15
CA GLY A 503 13.47 -9.55 -6.12
C GLY A 503 14.30 -10.52 -6.99
N THR A 504 15.45 -10.07 -7.50
CA THR A 504 16.38 -10.92 -8.26
C THR A 504 17.05 -11.94 -7.34
N GLN A 505 17.51 -11.50 -6.17
CA GLN A 505 18.15 -12.37 -5.18
C GLN A 505 17.20 -13.44 -4.64
N ALA A 506 15.88 -13.22 -4.66
CA ALA A 506 14.89 -14.20 -4.25
C ALA A 506 14.95 -15.47 -5.10
N ILE A 507 15.07 -15.30 -6.42
CA ILE A 507 15.17 -16.42 -7.36
C ILE A 507 16.49 -17.16 -7.12
N ASP A 508 17.60 -16.44 -7.01
CA ASP A 508 18.91 -17.04 -6.72
C ASP A 508 18.93 -17.78 -5.38
N ASN A 509 18.29 -17.22 -4.35
CA ASN A 509 18.17 -17.85 -3.04
C ASN A 509 17.38 -19.15 -3.11
N LEU A 510 16.26 -19.19 -3.83
CA LEU A 510 15.46 -20.40 -4.02
C LEU A 510 16.27 -21.49 -4.74
N ILE A 511 17.04 -21.12 -5.77
CA ILE A 511 17.95 -22.05 -6.47
C ILE A 511 19.05 -22.55 -5.52
N SER A 512 19.64 -21.68 -4.69
CA SER A 512 20.64 -22.11 -3.70
C SER A 512 20.07 -23.05 -2.63
N ILE A 513 18.81 -22.84 -2.23
CA ILE A 513 18.10 -23.73 -1.30
C ILE A 513 17.89 -25.10 -1.92
N GLN A 514 17.46 -25.17 -3.19
CA GLN A 514 17.36 -26.43 -3.97
C GLN A 514 18.67 -27.21 -4.02
N ARG A 515 19.82 -26.51 -3.97
CA ARG A 515 21.15 -27.12 -3.94
C ARG A 515 21.64 -27.47 -2.54
N GLY A 516 20.82 -27.30 -1.50
CA GLY A 516 21.16 -27.61 -0.10
C GLY A 516 22.17 -26.65 0.54
N GLN A 517 22.41 -25.47 -0.04
CA GLN A 517 23.54 -24.61 0.35
C GLN A 517 23.26 -23.70 1.56
N ILE A 518 22.00 -23.52 1.97
CA ILE A 518 21.60 -22.50 2.96
C ILE A 518 20.47 -23.02 3.86
N VAL A 519 20.82 -23.94 4.75
CA VAL A 519 19.88 -24.72 5.57
C VAL A 519 19.09 -23.85 6.56
N ASP A 520 19.76 -22.94 7.28
CA ASP A 520 19.09 -22.11 8.31
C ASP A 520 18.05 -21.15 7.70
N PHE A 521 18.42 -20.54 6.57
CA PHE A 521 17.52 -19.68 5.82
C PHE A 521 16.34 -20.47 5.21
N ALA A 522 16.59 -21.68 4.71
CA ALA A 522 15.54 -22.57 4.23
C ALA A 522 14.55 -22.91 5.36
N SER A 523 15.04 -23.29 6.53
CA SER A 523 14.21 -23.57 7.72
C SER A 523 13.33 -22.36 8.09
N PHE A 524 13.89 -21.16 8.09
CA PHE A 524 13.14 -19.93 8.33
C PHE A 524 12.02 -19.72 7.29
N LEU A 525 12.32 -19.89 6.00
CA LEU A 525 11.33 -19.76 4.93
C LEU A 525 10.25 -20.84 5.03
N GLY A 526 10.61 -22.09 5.35
CA GLY A 526 9.64 -23.17 5.56
C GLY A 526 8.63 -22.84 6.66
N ARG A 527 9.07 -22.16 7.72
CA ARG A 527 8.22 -21.75 8.85
C ARG A 527 7.23 -20.64 8.50
N PHE A 528 7.64 -19.65 7.69
CA PHE A 528 6.88 -18.41 7.46
C PHE A 528 6.41 -18.20 6.02
N ALA A 529 7.25 -18.46 5.02
CA ALA A 529 6.94 -18.20 3.62
C ALA A 529 5.84 -19.13 3.08
N VAL A 530 5.80 -20.38 3.55
CA VAL A 530 4.77 -21.37 3.16
C VAL A 530 3.37 -20.93 3.57
N LYS A 531 3.22 -20.33 4.76
CA LYS A 531 1.92 -19.89 5.30
C LYS A 531 1.47 -18.53 4.75
N TYR A 532 2.40 -17.73 4.24
CA TYR A 532 2.16 -16.34 3.89
C TYR A 532 1.09 -16.15 2.78
N PRO A 533 1.05 -16.96 1.69
CA PRO A 533 -0.02 -16.89 0.70
C PRO A 533 -1.43 -17.14 1.27
N ASP A 534 -1.55 -18.00 2.27
CA ASP A 534 -2.84 -18.30 2.89
C ASP A 534 -3.27 -17.26 3.92
N GLU A 535 -2.30 -16.61 4.58
CA GLU A 535 -2.57 -15.41 5.38
C GLU A 535 -3.11 -14.28 4.49
N MET A 536 -2.52 -14.05 3.31
CA MET A 536 -3.06 -13.08 2.34
C MET A 536 -4.47 -13.42 1.91
N LYS A 537 -4.73 -14.71 1.63
CA LYS A 537 -6.06 -15.21 1.28
C LYS A 537 -7.08 -14.88 2.36
N THR A 538 -6.75 -15.22 3.59
CA THR A 538 -7.63 -15.04 4.76
C THR A 538 -8.02 -13.57 4.94
N VAL A 539 -7.08 -12.65 4.72
CA VAL A 539 -7.37 -11.21 4.77
C VAL A 539 -8.28 -10.77 3.61
N LEU A 540 -8.07 -11.28 2.40
CA LEU A 540 -8.94 -10.98 1.25
C LEU A 540 -10.34 -11.57 1.44
N ASP A 541 -10.47 -12.80 1.93
CA ASP A 541 -11.75 -13.43 2.24
C ASP A 541 -12.51 -12.63 3.31
N SER A 542 -11.81 -12.14 4.33
CA SER A 542 -12.38 -11.24 5.35
C SER A 542 -12.88 -9.92 4.74
N PHE A 543 -12.14 -9.32 3.80
CA PHE A 543 -12.59 -8.14 3.06
C PHE A 543 -13.85 -8.41 2.22
N LEU A 544 -13.89 -9.53 1.49
CA LEU A 544 -15.04 -9.92 0.68
C LEU A 544 -16.29 -10.19 1.55
N ASN A 545 -16.10 -10.80 2.72
CA ASN A 545 -17.15 -10.99 3.72
C ASN A 545 -17.66 -9.64 4.25
N CYS A 546 -16.77 -8.67 4.50
CA CYS A 546 -17.16 -7.32 4.89
C CYS A 546 -18.03 -6.66 3.81
N GLY A 547 -17.58 -6.73 2.55
CA GLY A 547 -18.25 -6.11 1.41
C GLY A 547 -19.64 -6.65 1.08
N SER A 548 -19.88 -7.93 1.34
CA SER A 548 -21.16 -8.59 1.06
C SER A 548 -22.17 -8.52 2.21
N ARG A 549 -21.70 -8.45 3.45
CA ARG A 549 -22.56 -8.61 4.64
C ARG A 549 -22.80 -7.32 5.42
N LEU A 550 -21.86 -6.39 5.42
CA LEU A 550 -21.93 -5.24 6.32
C LEU A 550 -22.85 -4.16 5.78
N LYS A 551 -23.73 -3.69 6.66
CA LYS A 551 -24.55 -2.50 6.48
C LYS A 551 -24.57 -1.73 7.79
N ILE A 552 -24.67 -0.41 7.71
CA ILE A 552 -24.96 0.44 8.86
C ILE A 552 -26.16 1.31 8.50
N ASN A 553 -27.23 1.20 9.27
CA ASN A 553 -28.48 1.93 9.04
C ASN A 553 -29.04 1.68 7.63
N GLY A 554 -28.91 0.44 7.14
CA GLY A 554 -29.31 0.05 5.79
C GLY A 554 -28.34 0.44 4.67
N VAL A 555 -27.31 1.26 4.93
CA VAL A 555 -26.32 1.69 3.93
C VAL A 555 -25.23 0.63 3.75
N VAL A 556 -25.00 0.22 2.50
CA VAL A 556 -24.00 -0.79 2.13
C VAL A 556 -22.59 -0.35 2.44
N PHE A 557 -21.72 -1.32 2.71
CA PHE A 557 -20.34 -1.08 3.10
C PHE A 557 -19.57 -0.17 2.15
N HIS A 558 -19.16 1.00 2.63
CA HIS A 558 -18.42 1.99 1.87
C HIS A 558 -17.25 2.58 2.70
N PRO A 559 -16.13 1.84 2.86
CA PRO A 559 -15.04 2.20 3.76
C PRO A 559 -14.03 3.17 3.15
N PRO A 560 -13.23 3.93 3.92
CA PRO A 560 -12.24 4.83 3.35
C PRO A 560 -11.26 4.11 2.40
N PRO A 561 -11.20 4.50 1.11
CA PRO A 561 -10.41 3.82 0.10
C PRO A 561 -8.92 3.79 0.45
N ARG A 562 -8.39 4.86 1.08
CA ARG A 562 -6.98 4.90 1.50
C ARG A 562 -6.63 3.81 2.51
N ARG A 563 -7.58 3.45 3.39
CA ARG A 563 -7.36 2.48 4.47
C ARG A 563 -7.68 1.05 4.06
N ILE A 564 -8.61 0.82 3.14
CA ILE A 564 -9.03 -0.55 2.78
C ILE A 564 -8.71 -0.86 1.32
N ALA A 565 -9.20 -0.06 0.37
CA ALA A 565 -9.03 -0.36 -1.05
C ALA A 565 -7.55 -0.42 -1.47
N LEU A 566 -6.71 0.50 -0.98
CA LEU A 566 -5.26 0.46 -1.25
C LEU A 566 -4.57 -0.76 -0.61
N GLU A 567 -5.01 -1.15 0.59
CA GLU A 567 -4.49 -2.33 1.28
C GLU A 567 -4.86 -3.62 0.53
N VAL A 568 -6.06 -3.71 -0.04
CA VAL A 568 -6.48 -4.84 -0.88
C VAL A 568 -5.65 -4.92 -2.15
N VAL A 569 -5.42 -3.78 -2.83
CA VAL A 569 -4.61 -3.74 -4.06
C VAL A 569 -3.19 -4.26 -3.82
N ILE A 570 -2.54 -3.86 -2.72
CA ILE A 570 -1.18 -4.34 -2.42
C ILE A 570 -1.15 -5.84 -2.10
N ILE A 571 -2.20 -6.38 -1.45
CA ILE A 571 -2.28 -7.82 -1.22
C ILE A 571 -2.43 -8.57 -2.55
N CYS A 572 -3.32 -8.10 -3.45
CA CYS A 572 -3.43 -8.66 -4.79
C CYS A 572 -2.11 -8.59 -5.56
N LYS A 573 -1.38 -7.47 -5.47
CA LYS A 573 -0.04 -7.33 -6.08
C LYS A 573 0.92 -8.36 -5.53
N ASN A 574 1.01 -8.52 -4.20
CA ASN A 574 1.92 -9.48 -3.57
C ASN A 574 1.59 -10.93 -3.96
N ILE A 575 0.31 -11.28 -4.14
CA ILE A 575 -0.10 -12.59 -4.65
C ILE A 575 0.46 -12.79 -6.06
N VAL A 576 0.29 -11.81 -6.96
CA VAL A 576 0.81 -11.90 -8.33
C VAL A 576 2.33 -12.02 -8.33
N GLU A 577 3.03 -11.23 -7.50
CA GLU A 577 4.49 -11.27 -7.40
C GLU A 577 4.99 -12.63 -6.90
N ASN A 578 4.35 -13.21 -5.87
CA ASN A 578 4.67 -14.55 -5.40
C ASN A 578 4.47 -15.61 -6.50
N MET A 579 3.42 -15.49 -7.31
CA MET A 579 3.18 -16.40 -8.44
C MET A 579 4.25 -16.24 -9.52
N VAL A 580 4.70 -15.00 -9.80
CA VAL A 580 5.78 -14.77 -10.78
C VAL A 580 7.09 -15.36 -10.32
N VAL A 581 7.45 -15.16 -9.04
CA VAL A 581 8.66 -15.77 -8.46
C VAL A 581 8.59 -17.29 -8.59
N PHE A 582 7.45 -17.91 -8.25
CA PHE A 582 7.25 -19.34 -8.41
C PHE A 582 7.45 -19.81 -9.86
N VAL A 583 6.75 -19.19 -10.81
CA VAL A 583 6.86 -19.58 -12.23
C VAL A 583 8.29 -19.42 -12.75
N LYS A 584 9.01 -18.37 -12.33
CA LYS A 584 10.42 -18.18 -12.72
C LYS A 584 11.35 -19.22 -12.11
N SER A 585 11.12 -19.63 -10.87
CA SER A 585 11.96 -20.60 -10.17
C SER A 585 11.71 -22.05 -10.61
N PHE A 586 10.47 -22.40 -10.95
CA PHE A 586 10.07 -23.79 -11.22
C PHE A 586 9.65 -24.05 -12.68
N ASN A 587 9.53 -23.00 -13.50
CA ASN A 587 9.05 -23.08 -14.89
C ASN A 587 7.68 -23.78 -15.07
N LYS A 588 6.88 -23.86 -14.00
CA LYS A 588 5.56 -24.50 -14.00
C LYS A 588 4.52 -23.58 -13.35
N LEU A 589 3.25 -23.78 -13.71
CA LEU A 589 2.13 -23.10 -13.05
C LEU A 589 1.75 -23.84 -11.75
N PRO A 590 1.49 -23.12 -10.64
CA PRO A 590 1.00 -23.74 -9.43
C PRO A 590 -0.49 -24.12 -9.62
N PRO A 591 -0.96 -25.26 -9.09
CA PRO A 591 -2.34 -25.72 -9.27
C PRO A 591 -3.37 -24.77 -8.62
N ILE A 592 -2.96 -24.00 -7.62
CA ILE A 592 -3.79 -22.98 -6.96
C ILE A 592 -4.06 -21.73 -7.82
N LEU A 593 -3.46 -21.61 -9.01
CA LEU A 593 -3.57 -20.43 -9.87
C LEU A 593 -5.02 -20.05 -10.17
N SER A 594 -5.85 -21.02 -10.54
CA SER A 594 -7.26 -20.78 -10.89
C SER A 594 -8.04 -20.17 -9.71
N ASN A 595 -7.81 -20.67 -8.50
CA ASN A 595 -8.43 -20.14 -7.28
C ASN A 595 -7.96 -18.70 -7.00
N ARG A 596 -6.66 -18.40 -7.20
CA ARG A 596 -6.14 -17.03 -7.05
C ARG A 596 -6.74 -16.07 -8.08
N LEU A 597 -6.88 -16.48 -9.34
CA LEU A 597 -7.52 -15.67 -10.39
C LEU A 597 -8.99 -15.36 -10.06
N GLU A 598 -9.75 -16.34 -9.59
CA GLU A 598 -11.14 -16.16 -9.17
C GLU A 598 -11.27 -15.20 -7.98
N MET A 599 -10.37 -15.33 -7.00
CA MET A 599 -10.31 -14.41 -5.86
C MET A 599 -10.01 -12.98 -6.32
N LEU A 600 -9.04 -12.77 -7.21
CA LEU A 600 -8.75 -11.44 -7.78
C LEU A 600 -9.96 -10.87 -8.53
N ALA A 601 -10.66 -11.69 -9.32
CA ALA A 601 -11.88 -11.28 -10.02
C ALA A 601 -13.02 -10.91 -9.06
N THR A 602 -13.11 -11.56 -7.90
CA THR A 602 -14.11 -11.24 -6.87
C THR A 602 -13.76 -9.96 -6.12
N CYS A 603 -12.47 -9.74 -5.81
CA CYS A 603 -11.99 -8.47 -5.26
C CYS A 603 -12.22 -7.30 -6.22
N GLU A 604 -11.95 -7.48 -7.52
CA GLU A 604 -12.25 -6.48 -8.56
C GLU A 604 -13.73 -6.10 -8.54
N ARG A 605 -14.64 -7.08 -8.64
CA ARG A 605 -16.09 -6.85 -8.61
C ARG A 605 -16.55 -6.14 -7.34
N GLN A 606 -15.99 -6.51 -6.19
CA GLN A 606 -16.33 -5.88 -4.91
C GLN A 606 -15.87 -4.41 -4.85
N LEU A 607 -14.67 -4.11 -5.35
CA LEU A 607 -14.17 -2.74 -5.46
C LEU A 607 -14.96 -1.93 -6.48
N ASP A 608 -15.37 -2.56 -7.59
CA ASP A 608 -16.22 -1.96 -8.61
C ASP A 608 -17.61 -1.60 -8.08
N ALA A 609 -18.19 -2.45 -7.24
CA ALA A 609 -19.46 -2.16 -6.56
C ALA A 609 -19.36 -0.98 -5.57
N MET A 610 -18.15 -0.62 -5.12
CA MET A 610 -17.89 0.58 -4.30
C MET A 610 -17.62 1.84 -5.15
N VAL A 611 -17.48 1.70 -6.47
CA VAL A 611 -17.39 2.85 -7.37
C VAL A 611 -18.74 3.57 -7.37
N ALA A 612 -18.67 4.90 -7.45
CA ALA A 612 -19.83 5.77 -7.36
C ALA A 612 -21.05 5.22 -8.11
N ALA A 613 -22.18 5.40 -7.44
CA ALA A 613 -23.56 5.09 -7.73
C ALA A 613 -23.99 4.79 -9.21
N PRO A 614 -25.06 4.00 -9.43
CA PRO A 614 -25.36 3.19 -10.63
C PRO A 614 -25.29 3.81 -12.05
N TRP A 615 -25.09 5.12 -12.19
CA TRP A 615 -25.02 5.85 -13.47
C TRP A 615 -23.59 6.26 -13.87
N THR A 616 -22.62 6.23 -12.96
CA THR A 616 -21.22 6.46 -13.32
C THR A 616 -20.54 5.15 -13.66
N SER A 617 -20.20 4.96 -14.94
CA SER A 617 -19.32 3.85 -15.31
C SER A 617 -17.98 3.94 -14.57
N THR A 618 -17.34 2.79 -14.31
CA THR A 618 -16.00 2.71 -13.74
C THR A 618 -15.00 3.59 -14.50
N ASN A 619 -15.18 3.73 -15.81
CA ASN A 619 -14.38 4.62 -16.65
C ASN A 619 -14.59 6.10 -16.33
N SER A 620 -15.84 6.53 -16.15
CA SER A 620 -16.16 7.91 -15.76
C SER A 620 -15.64 8.23 -14.36
N ALA A 621 -15.83 7.33 -13.40
CA ALA A 621 -15.33 7.51 -12.04
C ALA A 621 -13.79 7.52 -11.99
N PHE A 622 -13.13 6.70 -12.81
CA PHE A 622 -11.69 6.73 -12.96
C PHE A 622 -11.21 8.08 -13.53
N ALA A 623 -11.91 8.61 -14.54
CA ALA A 623 -11.61 9.92 -15.11
C ALA A 623 -11.82 11.06 -14.09
N SER A 624 -12.76 10.92 -13.15
CA SER A 624 -12.97 11.89 -12.07
C SER A 624 -11.98 11.75 -10.90
N GLY A 625 -11.03 10.81 -10.99
CA GLY A 625 -10.01 10.59 -9.97
C GLY A 625 -10.47 9.75 -8.78
N CYS A 626 -11.50 8.91 -8.94
CA CYS A 626 -12.00 8.00 -7.90
C CYS A 626 -10.98 6.89 -7.59
N ILE A 627 -10.65 6.70 -6.30
CA ILE A 627 -9.68 5.68 -5.89
C ILE A 627 -10.26 4.27 -6.00
N TYR A 628 -11.53 4.02 -5.67
CA TYR A 628 -12.10 2.67 -5.85
C TYR A 628 -12.04 2.21 -7.31
N ALA A 629 -12.34 3.12 -8.25
CA ALA A 629 -12.26 2.82 -9.68
C ALA A 629 -10.82 2.54 -10.12
N ALA A 630 -9.86 3.31 -9.60
CA ALA A 630 -8.44 3.05 -9.85
C ALA A 630 -7.98 1.71 -9.26
N SER A 631 -8.40 1.39 -8.03
CA SER A 631 -8.12 0.12 -7.36
C SER A 631 -8.72 -1.07 -8.12
N SER A 632 -9.99 -0.99 -8.53
CA SER A 632 -10.66 -2.01 -9.34
C SER A 632 -9.90 -2.26 -10.65
N LYS A 633 -9.58 -1.20 -11.40
CA LYS A 633 -8.79 -1.31 -12.65
C LYS A 633 -7.40 -1.88 -12.43
N LEU A 634 -6.75 -1.63 -11.29
CA LEU A 634 -5.45 -2.25 -10.99
C LEU A 634 -5.57 -3.74 -10.69
N VAL A 635 -6.56 -4.15 -9.90
CA VAL A 635 -6.79 -5.57 -9.62
C VAL A 635 -7.11 -6.32 -10.92
N HIS A 636 -7.92 -5.72 -11.79
CA HIS A 636 -8.15 -6.22 -13.14
C HIS A 636 -6.84 -6.42 -13.92
N ARG A 637 -5.95 -5.42 -13.92
CA ARG A 637 -4.65 -5.52 -14.64
C ARG A 637 -3.71 -6.55 -14.03
N LEU A 638 -3.73 -6.72 -12.72
CA LEU A 638 -2.99 -7.78 -12.04
C LEU A 638 -3.51 -9.17 -12.44
N ARG A 639 -4.84 -9.32 -12.57
CA ARG A 639 -5.45 -10.55 -13.08
C ARG A 639 -5.09 -10.80 -14.54
N ASP A 640 -5.23 -9.80 -15.41
CA ASP A 640 -4.85 -9.90 -16.84
C ASP A 640 -3.38 -10.31 -16.99
N PHE A 641 -2.51 -9.77 -16.14
CA PHE A 641 -1.10 -10.14 -16.12
C PHE A 641 -0.90 -11.62 -15.76
N MET A 642 -1.62 -12.13 -14.76
CA MET A 642 -1.59 -13.55 -14.40
C MET A 642 -2.16 -14.46 -15.49
N ASP A 643 -3.24 -14.07 -16.16
CA ASP A 643 -3.81 -14.81 -17.29
C ASP A 643 -2.83 -14.87 -18.47
N ASN A 644 -2.13 -13.77 -18.75
CA ASN A 644 -1.07 -13.75 -19.76
C ASN A 644 0.11 -14.64 -19.36
N LEU A 645 0.50 -14.65 -18.08
CA LEU A 645 1.54 -15.56 -17.57
C LEU A 645 1.13 -17.02 -17.76
N LYS A 646 -0.14 -17.37 -17.47
CA LYS A 646 -0.71 -18.69 -17.71
C LYS A 646 -0.57 -19.10 -19.17
N GLY A 647 -0.95 -18.22 -20.10
CA GLY A 647 -0.83 -18.47 -21.54
C GLY A 647 0.62 -18.62 -22.01
N ARG A 648 1.58 -17.92 -21.39
CA ARG A 648 3.02 -18.05 -21.70
C ARG A 648 3.57 -19.41 -21.27
N VAL A 649 3.27 -19.87 -20.06
CA VAL A 649 3.76 -21.17 -19.58
C VAL A 649 3.18 -22.30 -20.42
N ALA A 650 1.87 -22.28 -20.69
CA ALA A 650 1.24 -23.29 -21.55
C ALA A 650 1.87 -23.38 -22.95
N ARG A 651 2.23 -22.23 -23.57
CA ARG A 651 2.93 -22.22 -24.86
C ARG A 651 4.35 -22.79 -24.78
N ARG A 652 5.06 -22.57 -23.66
CA ARG A 652 6.40 -23.14 -23.46
C ARG A 652 6.35 -24.65 -23.25
N GLU A 653 5.40 -25.12 -22.45
CA GLU A 653 5.17 -26.56 -22.24
C GLU A 653 4.84 -27.25 -23.57
N GLU A 654 3.99 -26.64 -24.40
CA GLU A 654 3.67 -27.15 -25.74
C GLU A 654 4.90 -27.16 -26.65
N GLN A 655 5.71 -26.08 -26.66
CA GLN A 655 6.96 -26.03 -27.43
C GLN A 655 7.97 -27.10 -26.97
N GLN A 656 8.07 -27.35 -25.67
CA GLN A 656 8.94 -28.40 -25.12
C GLN A 656 8.47 -29.79 -25.53
N ARG A 657 7.15 -30.07 -25.47
CA ARG A 657 6.59 -31.34 -25.96
C ARG A 657 6.86 -31.55 -27.44
N LEU A 658 6.62 -30.53 -28.27
CA LEU A 658 6.91 -30.59 -29.70
C LEU A 658 8.40 -30.80 -30.00
N GLN A 659 9.30 -30.19 -29.22
CA GLN A 659 10.75 -30.41 -29.35
C GLN A 659 11.16 -31.82 -28.91
N GLN A 660 10.54 -32.35 -27.85
CA GLN A 660 10.80 -33.71 -27.35
C GLN A 660 10.31 -34.76 -28.35
N GLU A 661 9.11 -34.60 -28.90
CA GLU A 661 8.58 -35.44 -29.98
C GLU A 661 9.47 -35.40 -31.24
N GLN A 662 9.98 -34.22 -31.61
CA GLN A 662 10.94 -34.09 -32.71
C GLN A 662 12.27 -34.79 -32.41
N HIS A 663 12.78 -34.69 -31.18
CA HIS A 663 14.02 -35.35 -30.79
C HIS A 663 13.88 -36.88 -30.75
N GLU A 664 12.75 -37.39 -30.25
CA GLU A 664 12.42 -38.82 -30.27
C GLU A 664 12.29 -39.36 -31.71
N GLN A 665 11.62 -38.62 -32.60
CA GLN A 665 11.53 -38.99 -34.01
C GLN A 665 12.91 -38.99 -34.69
N GLN A 666 13.79 -38.05 -34.37
CA GLN A 666 15.14 -37.97 -34.91
C GLN A 666 16.04 -39.09 -34.38
N GLN A 667 15.92 -39.47 -33.10
CA GLN A 667 16.59 -40.65 -32.54
C GLN A 667 16.09 -41.96 -33.16
N GLN A 668 14.78 -42.10 -33.40
CA GLN A 668 14.22 -43.27 -34.08
C GLN A 668 14.72 -43.38 -35.53
N GLN A 669 14.83 -42.25 -36.25
CA GLN A 669 15.41 -42.23 -37.59
C GLN A 669 16.90 -42.59 -37.58
N LEU A 670 17.68 -42.09 -36.61
CA LEU A 670 19.09 -42.44 -36.46
C LEU A 670 19.29 -43.92 -36.10
N MET A 671 18.43 -44.49 -35.24
CA MET A 671 18.44 -45.92 -34.93
C MET A 671 18.09 -46.78 -36.16
N HIS A 672 17.11 -46.35 -36.96
CA HIS A 672 16.75 -47.03 -38.20
C HIS A 672 17.85 -46.94 -39.26
N GLN A 673 18.52 -45.80 -39.38
CA GLN A 673 19.65 -45.61 -40.30
C GLN A 673 20.88 -46.42 -39.90
N ASN A 674 21.19 -46.53 -38.60
CA ASN A 674 22.26 -47.38 -38.09
C ASN A 674 21.96 -48.88 -38.26
N GLN A 675 20.70 -49.31 -38.20
CA GLN A 675 20.31 -50.69 -38.53
C GLN A 675 20.47 -51.02 -40.03
N LEU A 676 20.32 -50.02 -40.91
CA LEU A 676 20.50 -50.18 -42.37
C LEU A 676 21.98 -50.13 -42.82
N LEU A 677 22.90 -49.70 -41.95
CA LEU A 677 24.34 -49.54 -42.22
C LEU A 677 25.22 -50.63 -41.61
N MET A 678 24.65 -51.67 -41.00
CA MET A 678 25.41 -52.85 -40.57
C MET A 678 25.51 -53.85 -41.73
N PRO A 679 26.70 -54.06 -42.36
CA PRO A 679 26.91 -55.22 -43.20
C PRO A 679 27.06 -56.44 -42.28
N GLU A 680 26.33 -57.52 -42.58
CA GLU A 680 26.63 -58.85 -42.05
C GLU A 680 28.11 -59.18 -42.34
N GLN A 681 28.97 -59.11 -41.32
CA GLN A 681 30.27 -59.77 -41.35
C GLN A 681 30.31 -60.86 -40.29
N GLN A 682 30.20 -62.04 -40.87
CA GLN A 682 30.37 -63.38 -40.38
C GLN A 682 31.68 -63.57 -39.60
N GLU A 683 31.60 -64.44 -38.59
CA GLU A 683 32.69 -64.99 -37.79
C GLU A 683 33.87 -65.50 -38.65
N ASP A 684 35.12 -65.12 -38.31
CA ASP A 684 36.23 -66.08 -38.26
C ASP A 684 37.50 -65.52 -37.55
N GLN A 685 37.95 -66.28 -36.56
CA GLN A 685 39.34 -66.69 -36.26
C GLN A 685 40.49 -65.69 -35.95
N THR A 686 41.01 -65.88 -34.72
CA THR A 686 42.45 -66.07 -34.35
C THR A 686 43.45 -64.92 -34.34
N SER A 687 44.00 -64.67 -33.13
CA SER A 687 45.41 -64.43 -32.74
C SER A 687 46.41 -63.76 -33.70
N ASN A 688 47.06 -62.68 -33.22
CA ASN A 688 48.52 -62.35 -33.23
C ASN A 688 48.71 -60.85 -32.93
N ILE A 689 49.36 -60.40 -31.85
CA ILE A 689 50.83 -60.22 -31.66
C ILE A 689 51.54 -59.62 -32.89
N PHE A 690 51.81 -58.30 -32.89
CA PHE A 690 53.15 -57.67 -33.06
C PHE A 690 53.08 -56.12 -33.10
N ASP A 691 53.66 -55.51 -32.07
CA ASP A 691 54.65 -54.42 -32.02
C ASP A 691 55.16 -53.68 -33.29
N LEU A 692 55.40 -52.36 -33.09
CA LEU A 692 56.52 -51.49 -33.54
C LEU A 692 56.25 -50.24 -34.42
N HIS A 693 56.67 -49.09 -33.84
CA HIS A 693 57.43 -47.95 -34.43
C HIS A 693 56.81 -47.09 -35.55
N SER A 694 57.19 -45.82 -35.78
CA SER A 694 57.86 -44.72 -35.07
C SER A 694 57.88 -43.55 -36.08
N ASP A 695 57.98 -42.32 -35.57
CA ASP A 695 58.59 -41.14 -36.24
C ASP A 695 57.83 -40.53 -37.45
N SER A 696 57.94 -39.26 -37.83
CA SER A 696 58.43 -37.97 -37.29
C SER A 696 58.20 -36.94 -38.43
N ASN A 697 58.54 -35.66 -38.19
CA ASN A 697 58.48 -34.48 -39.07
C ASN A 697 57.17 -33.67 -38.91
N GLY A 698 57.15 -32.45 -38.36
CA GLY A 698 58.22 -31.44 -38.27
C GLY A 698 58.14 -30.51 -39.48
N HIS A 699 57.33 -29.45 -39.39
CA HIS A 699 57.65 -28.18 -40.04
C HIS A 699 57.00 -27.00 -39.31
N ASP A 700 57.90 -26.17 -38.84
CA ASP A 700 57.76 -24.84 -38.27
C ASP A 700 57.54 -23.81 -39.40
N SER A 701 56.60 -22.88 -39.22
CA SER A 701 56.74 -21.44 -39.55
C SER A 701 55.43 -20.67 -39.45
N GLY A 702 55.50 -19.50 -38.80
CA GLY A 702 54.77 -18.32 -39.27
C GLY A 702 53.69 -17.76 -38.35
N LEU A 703 54.12 -16.91 -37.42
CA LEU A 703 53.31 -15.87 -36.78
C LEU A 703 52.60 -15.01 -37.84
N ASP A 704 51.29 -14.82 -37.69
CA ASP A 704 50.71 -13.47 -37.75
C ASP A 704 49.41 -13.40 -36.94
N ALA A 705 49.38 -12.40 -36.06
CA ALA A 705 48.28 -12.10 -35.17
C ALA A 705 47.17 -11.34 -35.91
N SER A 706 45.92 -11.79 -35.80
CA SER A 706 44.79 -10.88 -35.65
C SER A 706 43.59 -11.58 -35.00
N SER A 707 42.95 -10.80 -34.12
CA SER A 707 41.83 -11.09 -33.25
C SER A 707 40.57 -11.45 -34.04
N GLU A 708 39.97 -12.61 -33.78
CA GLU A 708 38.51 -12.84 -33.75
C GLU A 708 38.23 -14.29 -33.29
N ALA A 709 38.25 -14.51 -31.98
CA ALA A 709 37.80 -15.74 -31.34
C ALA A 709 36.41 -15.49 -30.72
N TRP A 710 35.35 -15.71 -31.51
CA TRP A 710 33.95 -15.62 -31.04
C TRP A 710 33.03 -16.66 -31.68
N ASP A 711 33.57 -17.79 -32.14
CA ASP A 711 32.74 -18.93 -32.50
C ASP A 711 33.35 -20.24 -31.99
N SER A 712 32.48 -21.07 -31.41
CA SER A 712 32.63 -22.45 -30.93
C SER A 712 33.31 -22.68 -29.56
N TRP A 713 32.46 -22.95 -28.54
CA TRP A 713 32.24 -24.27 -27.86
C TRP A 713 31.95 -24.16 -26.32
N PRO A 714 31.38 -25.18 -25.63
CA PRO A 714 30.26 -26.09 -25.96
C PRO A 714 29.10 -26.14 -24.93
N HIS A 715 27.99 -26.71 -25.41
CA HIS A 715 26.98 -27.46 -24.66
C HIS A 715 27.57 -28.61 -23.81
N PHE A 716 27.00 -28.81 -22.62
CA PHE A 716 26.85 -30.13 -22.02
C PHE A 716 25.43 -30.23 -21.44
N GLY A 717 24.71 -31.29 -21.84
CA GLY A 717 23.40 -31.64 -21.31
C GLY A 717 23.48 -32.74 -20.25
N GLY A 718 22.34 -32.93 -19.59
CA GLY A 718 21.90 -34.20 -19.01
C GLY A 718 22.29 -34.44 -17.55
N PHE A 719 21.31 -34.37 -16.65
CA PHE A 719 20.92 -35.52 -15.84
C PHE A 719 19.47 -35.34 -15.39
N ASP A 720 18.64 -36.28 -15.84
CA ASP A 720 17.23 -36.44 -15.50
C ASP A 720 17.15 -37.58 -14.47
N MET A 721 16.36 -37.41 -13.40
CA MET A 721 16.10 -38.48 -12.43
C MET A 721 14.64 -38.42 -11.96
N PHE A 722 13.84 -39.18 -12.71
CA PHE A 722 12.55 -39.82 -12.39
C PHE A 722 11.27 -38.98 -12.29
N GLU A 723 10.43 -39.22 -13.31
CA GLU A 723 9.01 -39.50 -13.19
C GLU A 723 8.72 -40.58 -12.12
N THR A 724 7.84 -40.27 -11.17
CA THR A 724 6.65 -41.07 -10.84
C THR A 724 5.80 -40.37 -9.75
N SER A 725 4.48 -40.50 -9.90
CA SER A 725 3.40 -40.34 -8.90
C SER A 725 2.76 -38.96 -8.66
N ASP A 726 1.50 -38.94 -9.10
CA ASP A 726 0.26 -38.39 -8.51
C ASP A 726 0.01 -36.89 -8.35
N ASP A 727 -0.99 -36.46 -9.11
CA ASP A 727 -1.75 -35.22 -9.06
C ASP A 727 -2.23 -34.88 -7.64
N ASN A 728 -1.57 -33.90 -7.01
CA ASN A 728 -2.16 -32.84 -6.16
C ASN A 728 -1.03 -32.05 -5.47
N PHE A 729 -0.58 -30.93 -6.05
CA PHE A 729 0.59 -30.21 -5.51
C PHE A 729 0.21 -28.99 -4.66
N ASP A 730 0.38 -29.13 -3.35
CA ASP A 730 0.31 -28.08 -2.33
C ASP A 730 1.74 -27.60 -1.97
N TRP A 731 1.91 -26.39 -1.42
CA TRP A 731 3.22 -25.86 -1.01
C TRP A 731 3.92 -26.71 0.06
N SER A 732 3.17 -27.59 0.75
CA SER A 732 3.69 -28.66 1.60
C SER A 732 4.57 -29.68 0.85
N LEU A 733 4.25 -30.02 -0.39
CA LEU A 733 4.97 -31.02 -1.19
C LEU A 733 6.27 -30.50 -1.82
N ALA A 734 6.36 -29.18 -2.07
CA ALA A 734 7.65 -28.56 -2.40
C ALA A 734 8.65 -28.76 -1.26
N TRP A 735 8.17 -28.89 -0.02
CA TRP A 735 8.94 -29.15 1.19
C TRP A 735 9.22 -30.64 1.44
N ASP A 736 8.37 -31.56 1.00
CA ASP A 736 8.64 -33.00 1.08
C ASP A 736 9.82 -33.41 0.18
N MET A 737 10.02 -32.75 -0.97
CA MET A 737 11.26 -32.87 -1.75
C MET A 737 12.52 -32.32 -1.01
N PHE A 738 12.35 -31.48 0.01
CA PHE A 738 13.43 -30.97 0.86
C PHE A 738 13.67 -31.81 2.12
N LEU A 739 12.69 -32.62 2.56
CA LEU A 739 12.78 -33.44 3.77
C LEU A 739 13.39 -34.83 3.56
N ASP A 740 13.53 -35.30 2.32
CA ASP A 740 14.30 -36.53 2.02
C ASP A 740 15.82 -36.37 2.21
N TYR A 741 16.28 -35.17 2.60
CA TYR A 741 17.66 -34.94 3.02
C TYR A 741 17.81 -35.10 4.54
N ASP A 742 17.82 -36.35 5.01
CA ASP A 742 18.11 -36.68 6.41
C ASP A 742 19.61 -36.44 6.72
N PRO A 743 19.99 -35.44 7.54
CA PRO A 743 21.39 -35.19 7.89
C PRO A 743 21.92 -36.16 8.95
N MET A 744 21.09 -37.07 9.49
CA MET A 744 21.47 -37.95 10.60
C MET A 744 22.11 -39.28 10.18
N ASN A 745 22.20 -39.61 8.88
CA ASN A 745 22.72 -40.92 8.45
C ASN A 745 24.23 -40.97 8.14
N MET A 746 25.04 -40.06 8.70
CA MET A 746 26.51 -40.05 8.56
C MET A 746 27.27 -40.40 9.84
N ASN A 747 26.61 -40.80 10.94
CA ASN A 747 27.29 -41.22 12.19
C ASN A 747 27.04 -42.67 12.60
N ALA A 748 26.36 -43.49 11.79
CA ALA A 748 26.15 -44.91 12.07
C ALA A 748 27.29 -45.80 11.53
N SER A 749 28.54 -45.51 11.89
CA SER A 749 29.67 -46.45 11.75
C SER A 749 30.88 -45.98 12.56
N MET A 750 30.75 -45.91 13.89
CA MET A 750 31.87 -46.22 14.78
C MET A 750 31.36 -46.35 16.22
N ASN A 751 31.71 -47.50 16.83
CA ASN A 751 31.64 -47.87 18.25
C ASN A 751 30.38 -48.61 18.73
N ALA A 752 30.52 -49.94 18.72
CA ALA A 752 29.85 -50.87 19.63
C ALA A 752 30.61 -50.90 21.00
N PRO A 753 30.19 -51.70 22.01
CA PRO A 753 29.64 -51.18 23.28
C PRO A 753 30.52 -51.50 24.51
N MET A 754 30.24 -50.87 25.65
CA MET A 754 30.59 -51.43 26.96
C MET A 754 29.53 -51.13 28.02
N ASP A 755 29.27 -52.15 28.82
CA ASP A 755 28.13 -52.42 29.70
C ASP A 755 28.01 -51.60 31.00
N LEU A 756 26.85 -51.81 31.67
CA LEU A 756 26.60 -51.89 33.14
C LEU A 756 26.29 -50.59 33.92
N MET A 757 25.00 -50.34 34.24
CA MET A 757 24.33 -50.76 35.49
C MET A 757 22.93 -50.13 35.69
N ASP A 758 22.06 -50.89 36.36
CA ASP A 758 20.62 -50.67 36.65
C ASP A 758 20.24 -49.39 37.44
N PRO A 759 18.97 -48.94 37.34
CA PRO A 759 18.43 -47.83 38.13
C PRO A 759 17.69 -48.29 39.41
N MET A 760 17.92 -47.57 40.52
CA MET A 760 17.02 -47.54 41.68
C MET A 760 16.06 -46.34 41.59
N ASN A 761 14.77 -46.64 41.65
CA ASN A 761 13.67 -45.77 42.10
C ASN A 761 13.78 -45.51 43.63
N PRO A 762 12.91 -44.70 44.28
CA PRO A 762 11.97 -43.66 43.83
C PRO A 762 12.10 -42.37 44.70
N ILE A 763 11.17 -41.39 44.60
CA ILE A 763 10.47 -40.72 45.72
C ILE A 763 9.53 -39.62 45.16
N ASP A 764 8.23 -39.84 45.35
CA ASP A 764 7.13 -38.85 45.41
C ASP A 764 7.33 -37.93 46.63
N PRO A 765 6.85 -36.66 46.68
CA PRO A 765 5.47 -36.53 47.16
C PRO A 765 4.68 -35.23 46.83
N MET A 766 3.36 -35.44 46.86
CA MET A 766 2.35 -34.73 47.69
C MET A 766 1.39 -33.70 47.10
N ASN A 767 0.14 -34.01 47.47
CA ASN A 767 -1.17 -33.43 47.23
C ASN A 767 -1.41 -32.15 48.09
N PRO A 768 -2.36 -31.26 47.73
CA PRO A 768 -2.64 -30.02 48.42
C PRO A 768 -3.81 -30.14 49.43
N HIS A 769 -3.75 -29.40 50.54
CA HIS A 769 -4.93 -29.03 51.34
C HIS A 769 -4.69 -27.78 52.21
N MET A 770 -5.73 -26.92 52.23
CA MET A 770 -6.16 -25.94 53.25
C MET A 770 -5.33 -24.67 53.50
N ASN A 771 -5.82 -23.51 53.04
CA ASN A 771 -6.77 -22.64 53.77
C ASN A 771 -7.36 -21.57 52.86
#